data_AF-A0A933RC27-F1
#
_entry.id   AF-A0A933RC27-F1
#
_cell.length_a   1.000
_cell.length_b   1.000
_cell.length_c   1.000
_cell.angle_alpha   90.00
_cell.angle_beta   90.00
_cell.angle_gamma   90.00
#
_symmetry.space_group_name_H-M   'P 1'
#
loop_
_entity.id
_entity.type
_entity.pdbx_description
1 polymer ?
#
loop_
_entity_poly.entity_id
_entity_poly.type
_entity_poly.pdbx_seq_one_letter_code
_entity_poly.pdbx_strand_id
1 'polypeptide(L)'
;MIGVIGDLVEDIAVRLRTTVNVASDTTSTIVRRRGGSAANTAVAVARLGHRARFIGQVGDDPVGTMLTSVLADEGVELVVHRGGRTGTIVVLVDAFGERTMLTDRGACTSLSSPSVEWLDRLAMLHVPLYSLVGEPLASTTRTVIEWAHDRGVQVSIDASSAAEIVSRGVDQTLRDFESLRPDVLLCNELETATLGGAAALAAVGARALVVKQGAAPAIVIDPSAGSVEVPVPPFEGVVDTTGAGDAFAAGFLVAWCNGADGAHAARPPEPKLAAVGRGPMVRRLLLVLALVPIVSMAAPSSAGAATRYLDTMFAVEVQHDVVYGQATAIDGTPVTLQLDLYLPKNDGDVHDRPVFVFAHGGFFVVGGRTDSDAVQWATRMASRGWVAASISYRLGPIAVLPPVDTALEAQIIDNATADMQTAVRWFKTNAVALDVDPERIAVGGTSAGAVMSLGVALTADTPRPGDWPDVSASVCTALAISGANDPGAAGPDDAGAIFFHGSIDSIVPYPQAVATRDAMVRAGLPVQWIEFPGEGHSLTDESVDSILRPAVQWLYDRVANATYPCSPAVAKRPKVAAGRQTPLEGLAGRSGVVSVVAVENDAAGYLQVLPCGDQPGESSNLNLDAVNEIRSVLAVAQFDDDGEVCLFNQTRTHLVADLQGWFAPGAFDDVPDERLLDTRFGPKPADGSQTAIAGRPGSTAVVSLVVTETIGAGYVQVLPCGTAPGGASNLNADAAGQTRATLAFVRFDAAGQACVFTQRSAHLVVDLQGYMAPGSFDDVADARLVDTRVGAVPAGGSSTEIVGRPNSTGVVMVVATETSGAGYVQVLPCATPPGEYSNLNVDRAGQTVAGLAFVRFGADGRACLFNQRATHLVAAVQGYLVDGAFEDVPDVRLLDTRTRR
;
A
#
# COMPACT_ATOMS: atom_id res chain seq x y z
N MET A 1 -46.04 27.07 -8.39
CA MET A 1 -44.84 27.31 -9.23
C MET A 1 -43.63 26.92 -8.41
N ILE A 2 -42.62 26.29 -8.99
CA ILE A 2 -41.38 25.94 -8.29
C ILE A 2 -40.30 26.91 -8.77
N GLY A 3 -39.67 27.62 -7.84
CA GLY A 3 -38.53 28.48 -8.13
C GLY A 3 -37.24 27.73 -7.87
N VAL A 4 -36.23 27.93 -8.70
CA VAL A 4 -34.91 27.32 -8.52
C VAL A 4 -33.88 28.43 -8.60
N ILE A 5 -33.04 28.56 -7.58
CA ILE A 5 -31.95 29.54 -7.53
C ILE A 5 -30.62 28.83 -7.69
N GLY A 6 -29.76 29.31 -8.58
CA GLY A 6 -28.41 28.76 -8.72
C GLY A 6 -27.77 28.93 -10.09
N ASP A 7 -27.06 27.88 -10.49
CA ASP A 7 -26.16 27.87 -11.63
C ASP A 7 -26.86 27.69 -12.98
N LEU A 8 -26.43 28.51 -13.94
CA LEU A 8 -26.67 28.33 -15.37
C LEU A 8 -25.34 28.49 -16.09
N VAL A 9 -24.84 27.38 -16.63
CA VAL A 9 -23.52 27.27 -17.25
C VAL A 9 -23.61 26.56 -18.60
N GLU A 10 -22.59 26.74 -19.45
CA GLU A 10 -22.42 25.98 -20.68
C GLU A 10 -21.70 24.67 -20.37
N ASP A 11 -22.31 23.54 -20.67
CA ASP A 11 -21.63 22.25 -20.66
C ASP A 11 -21.00 22.01 -22.04
N ILE A 12 -19.69 21.78 -22.06
CA ILE A 12 -18.95 21.30 -23.23
C ILE A 12 -18.67 19.82 -23.02
N ALA A 13 -19.57 18.97 -23.50
CA ALA A 13 -19.40 17.52 -23.45
C ALA A 13 -18.50 17.06 -24.59
N VAL A 14 -17.29 16.61 -24.24
CA VAL A 14 -16.29 16.08 -25.16
C VAL A 14 -16.28 14.57 -25.03
N ARG A 15 -16.94 13.86 -25.97
CA ARG A 15 -16.86 12.41 -26.02
C ARG A 15 -15.62 11.99 -26.80
N LEU A 16 -14.66 11.45 -26.10
CA LEU A 16 -13.42 10.94 -26.64
C LEU A 16 -13.68 9.58 -27.31
N ARG A 17 -13.19 9.38 -28.54
CA ARG A 17 -13.25 8.06 -29.22
C ARG A 17 -12.03 7.19 -28.93
N THR A 18 -10.99 7.83 -28.43
CA THR A 18 -9.69 7.27 -28.04
C THR A 18 -9.23 8.04 -26.80
N THR A 19 -8.16 7.62 -26.14
CA THR A 19 -7.49 8.47 -25.14
C THR A 19 -7.05 9.80 -25.76
N VAL A 20 -6.88 10.83 -24.93
CA VAL A 20 -6.40 12.14 -25.39
C VAL A 20 -5.01 12.00 -26.01
N ASN A 21 -4.86 12.45 -27.25
CA ASN A 21 -3.60 12.49 -27.97
C ASN A 21 -2.80 13.72 -27.51
N VAL A 22 -1.70 13.48 -26.82
CA VAL A 22 -0.81 14.56 -26.34
C VAL A 22 -0.14 15.27 -27.52
N ALA A 23 -0.13 16.60 -27.49
CA ALA A 23 0.46 17.47 -28.53
C ALA A 23 -0.01 17.17 -29.97
N SER A 24 -1.20 16.57 -30.11
CA SER A 24 -1.78 16.14 -31.37
C SER A 24 -3.32 16.15 -31.29
N ASP A 25 -3.99 15.97 -32.43
CA ASP A 25 -5.45 16.05 -32.50
C ASP A 25 -6.09 14.79 -31.90
N THR A 26 -7.01 14.98 -30.95
CA THR A 26 -7.82 13.89 -30.42
C THR A 26 -9.16 13.83 -31.14
N THR A 27 -9.45 12.70 -31.78
CA THR A 27 -10.76 12.50 -32.42
C THR A 27 -11.84 12.43 -31.34
N SER A 28 -12.68 13.46 -31.31
CA SER A 28 -13.74 13.61 -30.31
C SER A 28 -15.03 14.09 -30.94
N THR A 29 -16.14 13.82 -30.27
CA THR A 29 -17.42 14.46 -30.56
C THR A 29 -17.67 15.49 -29.47
N ILE A 30 -17.63 16.77 -29.84
CA ILE A 30 -17.83 17.88 -28.92
C ILE A 30 -19.24 18.40 -29.10
N VAL A 31 -20.02 18.40 -28.01
CA VAL A 31 -21.38 18.90 -27.97
C VAL A 31 -21.45 19.97 -26.90
N ARG A 32 -21.96 21.14 -27.29
CA ARG A 32 -22.28 22.23 -26.37
C ARG A 32 -23.75 22.10 -25.98
N ARG A 33 -24.03 22.10 -24.68
CA ARG A 33 -25.40 22.03 -24.16
C ARG A 33 -25.56 22.94 -22.94
N ARG A 34 -26.81 23.13 -22.54
CA ARG A 34 -27.15 23.80 -21.30
C ARG A 34 -26.79 22.88 -20.13
N GLY A 35 -26.01 23.40 -19.18
CA GLY A 35 -25.69 22.77 -17.90
C GLY A 35 -26.30 23.50 -16.71
N GLY A 36 -25.81 23.15 -15.53
CA GLY A 36 -26.20 23.72 -14.24
C GLY A 36 -27.33 22.95 -13.56
N SER A 37 -27.13 22.55 -12.30
CA SER A 37 -28.11 21.75 -11.54
C SER A 37 -29.41 22.53 -11.37
N ALA A 38 -29.33 23.81 -11.03
CA ALA A 38 -30.51 24.65 -10.87
C ALA A 38 -31.31 24.76 -12.18
N ALA A 39 -30.62 25.00 -13.29
CA ALA A 39 -31.25 25.10 -14.61
C ALA A 39 -31.84 23.76 -15.08
N ASN A 40 -31.18 22.62 -14.80
CA ASN A 40 -31.67 21.29 -15.10
C ASN A 40 -32.98 20.99 -14.38
N THR A 41 -33.04 21.26 -13.07
CA THR A 41 -34.25 21.06 -12.27
C THR A 41 -35.39 21.94 -12.77
N ALA A 42 -35.14 23.22 -13.09
CA ALA A 42 -36.17 24.13 -13.59
C ALA A 42 -36.77 23.65 -14.92
N VAL A 43 -35.94 23.20 -15.87
CA VAL A 43 -36.40 22.64 -17.15
C VAL A 43 -37.15 21.32 -16.93
N ALA A 44 -36.69 20.46 -16.04
CA ALA A 44 -37.37 19.20 -15.73
C ALA A 44 -38.78 19.46 -15.15
N VAL A 45 -38.94 20.44 -14.26
CA VAL A 45 -40.27 20.87 -13.76
C VAL A 45 -41.16 21.35 -14.90
N ALA A 46 -40.62 22.16 -15.83
CA ALA A 46 -41.37 22.65 -16.98
C ALA A 46 -41.82 21.52 -17.92
N ARG A 47 -40.94 20.55 -18.18
CA ARG A 47 -41.24 19.36 -19.00
C ARG A 47 -42.26 18.41 -18.36
N LEU A 48 -42.40 18.43 -17.04
CA LEU A 48 -43.49 17.75 -16.32
C LEU A 48 -44.84 18.49 -16.43
N GLY A 49 -44.90 19.61 -17.16
CA GLY A 49 -46.12 20.39 -17.38
C GLY A 49 -46.43 21.41 -16.27
N HIS A 50 -45.48 21.66 -15.36
CA HIS A 50 -45.64 22.60 -14.24
C HIS A 50 -44.88 23.91 -14.49
N ARG A 51 -45.28 25.00 -13.82
CA ARG A 51 -44.57 26.28 -13.96
C ARG A 51 -43.30 26.30 -13.11
N ALA A 52 -42.17 26.55 -13.77
CA ALA A 52 -40.87 26.76 -13.14
C ALA A 52 -40.40 28.22 -13.30
N ARG A 53 -39.64 28.71 -12.32
CA ARG A 53 -38.89 29.97 -12.39
C ARG A 53 -37.43 29.70 -12.10
N PHE A 54 -36.52 30.17 -12.95
CA PHE A 54 -35.08 30.14 -12.72
C PHE A 54 -34.59 31.51 -12.25
N ILE A 55 -33.82 31.52 -11.16
CA ILE A 55 -33.21 32.70 -10.54
C ILE A 55 -31.69 32.51 -10.59
N GLY A 56 -30.96 33.39 -11.27
CA GLY A 56 -29.52 33.20 -11.45
C GLY A 56 -28.82 34.38 -12.12
N GLN A 57 -27.52 34.24 -12.33
CA GLN A 57 -26.74 35.21 -13.09
C GLN A 57 -25.95 34.52 -14.21
N VAL A 58 -25.92 35.13 -15.39
CA VAL A 58 -25.06 34.74 -16.51
C VAL A 58 -24.17 35.90 -16.92
N GLY A 59 -23.18 35.63 -17.76
CA GLY A 59 -22.33 36.69 -18.33
C GLY A 59 -23.09 37.56 -19.31
N ASP A 60 -22.59 38.78 -19.52
CA ASP A 60 -23.07 39.65 -20.60
C ASP A 60 -22.38 39.28 -21.92
N ASP A 61 -22.59 38.04 -22.33
CA ASP A 61 -21.93 37.43 -23.48
C ASP A 61 -22.91 36.60 -24.33
N PRO A 62 -22.51 36.20 -25.56
CA PRO A 62 -23.35 35.40 -26.43
C PRO A 62 -23.78 34.05 -25.81
N VAL A 63 -22.94 33.45 -24.97
CA VAL A 63 -23.22 32.17 -24.31
C VAL A 63 -24.35 32.35 -23.30
N GLY A 64 -24.28 33.35 -22.43
CA GLY A 64 -25.33 33.67 -21.47
C GLY A 64 -26.66 34.02 -22.16
N THR A 65 -26.59 34.70 -23.31
CA THR A 65 -27.76 34.98 -24.14
C THR A 65 -28.40 33.72 -24.72
N MET A 66 -27.58 32.80 -25.24
CA MET A 66 -28.05 31.52 -25.76
C MET A 66 -28.68 30.67 -24.65
N LEU A 67 -28.00 30.50 -23.52
CA LEU A 67 -28.47 29.68 -22.42
C LEU A 67 -29.80 30.19 -21.86
N THR A 68 -29.95 31.51 -21.66
CA THR A 68 -31.21 32.09 -21.20
C THR A 68 -32.34 31.92 -22.22
N SER A 69 -32.07 32.03 -23.52
CA SER A 69 -33.07 31.71 -24.56
C SER A 69 -33.55 30.26 -24.46
N VAL A 70 -32.63 29.31 -24.27
CA VAL A 70 -32.99 27.88 -24.14
C VAL A 70 -33.92 27.63 -22.96
N LEU A 71 -33.71 28.26 -21.80
CA LEU A 71 -34.64 28.11 -20.67
C LEU A 71 -36.01 28.73 -20.97
N ALA A 72 -36.04 29.91 -21.61
CA ALA A 72 -37.29 30.56 -21.99
C ALA A 72 -38.11 29.71 -22.97
N ASP A 73 -37.44 29.06 -23.94
CA ASP A 73 -38.07 28.18 -24.94
C ASP A 73 -38.63 26.90 -24.31
N GLU A 74 -38.04 26.42 -23.22
CA GLU A 74 -38.59 25.33 -22.38
C GLU A 74 -39.77 25.79 -21.50
N GLY A 75 -40.15 27.06 -21.55
CA GLY A 75 -41.26 27.63 -20.78
C GLY A 75 -40.92 28.01 -19.34
N VAL A 76 -39.63 28.13 -19.01
CA VAL A 76 -39.16 28.56 -17.68
C VAL A 76 -39.22 30.09 -17.57
N GLU A 77 -39.81 30.59 -16.49
CA GLU A 77 -39.80 32.03 -16.18
C GLU A 77 -38.42 32.47 -15.68
N LEU A 78 -37.86 33.56 -16.21
CA LEU A 78 -36.47 33.95 -15.94
C LEU A 78 -36.37 35.20 -15.08
N VAL A 79 -35.65 35.06 -13.97
CA VAL A 79 -35.14 36.16 -13.15
C VAL A 79 -33.61 36.08 -13.24
N VAL A 80 -33.04 36.71 -14.27
CA VAL A 80 -31.62 36.56 -14.59
C VAL A 80 -30.90 37.90 -14.60
N HIS A 81 -29.88 38.02 -13.76
CA HIS A 81 -28.92 39.12 -13.82
C HIS A 81 -27.87 38.86 -14.91
N ARG A 82 -27.29 39.94 -15.45
CA ARG A 82 -26.23 39.87 -16.45
C ARG A 82 -25.02 40.65 -16.00
N GLY A 83 -23.86 40.02 -16.02
CA GLY A 83 -22.57 40.65 -15.70
C GLY A 83 -21.46 39.62 -15.54
N GLY A 84 -20.25 39.96 -15.97
CA GLY A 84 -19.11 39.04 -16.01
C GLY A 84 -19.16 38.10 -17.23
N ARG A 85 -18.47 36.96 -17.12
CA ARG A 85 -18.42 35.90 -18.16
C ARG A 85 -19.24 34.70 -17.72
N THR A 86 -20.06 34.14 -18.61
CA THR A 86 -20.84 32.93 -18.38
C THR A 86 -19.93 31.76 -18.02
N GLY A 87 -20.30 30.98 -17.00
CA GLY A 87 -19.55 29.80 -16.59
C GLY A 87 -19.59 28.69 -17.64
N THR A 88 -18.55 27.87 -17.66
CA THR A 88 -18.38 26.74 -18.58
C THR A 88 -17.89 25.53 -17.79
N ILE A 89 -18.50 24.36 -18.04
CA ILE A 89 -18.03 23.08 -17.51
C ILE A 89 -17.65 22.21 -18.70
N VAL A 90 -16.39 21.80 -18.78
CA VAL A 90 -15.96 20.82 -19.78
C VAL A 90 -16.15 19.44 -19.19
N VAL A 91 -17.00 18.63 -19.81
CA VAL A 91 -17.25 17.24 -19.42
C VAL A 91 -16.53 16.34 -20.41
N LEU A 92 -15.38 15.81 -20.02
CA LEU A 92 -14.67 14.79 -20.80
C LEU A 92 -15.34 13.45 -20.53
N VAL A 93 -15.93 12.85 -21.57
CA VAL A 93 -16.47 11.50 -21.52
C VAL A 93 -15.51 10.61 -22.26
N ASP A 94 -14.85 9.69 -21.56
CA ASP A 94 -13.88 8.81 -22.19
C ASP A 94 -14.55 7.77 -23.12
N ALA A 95 -13.72 6.95 -23.78
CA ALA A 95 -14.22 5.92 -24.69
C ALA A 95 -15.08 4.85 -23.99
N PHE A 96 -14.99 4.73 -22.66
CA PHE A 96 -15.68 3.76 -21.82
C PHE A 96 -16.95 4.33 -21.17
N GLY A 97 -17.14 5.65 -21.22
CA GLY A 97 -18.34 6.33 -20.72
C GLY A 97 -18.15 7.05 -19.37
N GLU A 98 -16.94 7.00 -18.80
CA GLU A 98 -16.58 7.69 -17.56
C GLU A 98 -16.42 9.19 -17.78
N ARG A 99 -16.71 10.00 -16.75
CA ARG A 99 -16.80 11.46 -16.88
C ARG A 99 -15.83 12.19 -15.95
N THR A 100 -15.03 13.07 -16.53
CA THR A 100 -14.21 14.07 -15.80
C THR A 100 -14.75 15.47 -16.07
N MET A 101 -14.98 16.27 -15.04
CA MET A 101 -15.54 17.62 -15.16
C MET A 101 -14.51 18.70 -14.81
N LEU A 102 -14.17 19.55 -15.78
CA LEU A 102 -13.35 20.74 -15.58
C LEU A 102 -14.29 21.94 -15.42
N THR A 103 -14.35 22.49 -14.21
CA THR A 103 -15.43 23.41 -13.81
C THR A 103 -14.94 24.84 -13.69
N ASP A 104 -15.56 25.75 -14.44
CA ASP A 104 -15.34 27.20 -14.34
C ASP A 104 -16.70 27.89 -14.18
N ARG A 105 -17.04 28.27 -12.94
CA ARG A 105 -18.40 28.74 -12.61
C ARG A 105 -18.70 30.16 -13.11
N GLY A 106 -17.68 30.94 -13.49
CA GLY A 106 -17.87 32.29 -14.04
C GLY A 106 -18.86 33.16 -13.25
N ALA A 107 -19.79 33.79 -13.96
CA ALA A 107 -20.75 34.75 -13.46
C ALA A 107 -21.85 34.15 -12.56
N CYS A 108 -22.04 32.82 -12.54
CA CYS A 108 -23.17 32.25 -11.79
C CYS A 108 -23.00 32.38 -10.28
N THR A 109 -21.77 32.53 -9.78
CA THR A 109 -21.45 32.80 -8.36
C THR A 109 -21.58 34.27 -7.97
N SER A 110 -21.84 35.15 -8.93
CA SER A 110 -21.84 36.61 -8.74
C SER A 110 -23.22 37.22 -8.50
N LEU A 111 -24.28 36.39 -8.43
CA LEU A 111 -25.64 36.86 -8.19
C LEU A 111 -25.70 37.60 -6.85
N SER A 112 -26.19 38.84 -6.91
CA SER A 112 -26.32 39.75 -5.77
C SER A 112 -27.59 40.59 -5.89
N SER A 113 -27.88 41.39 -4.86
CA SER A 113 -29.04 42.29 -4.82
C SER A 113 -30.39 41.56 -4.98
N PRO A 114 -30.74 40.64 -4.06
CA PRO A 114 -31.99 39.90 -4.15
C PRO A 114 -33.20 40.82 -4.00
N SER A 115 -34.30 40.45 -4.66
CA SER A 115 -35.60 41.14 -4.55
C SER A 115 -36.68 40.16 -4.10
N VAL A 116 -37.56 40.63 -3.22
CA VAL A 116 -38.59 39.77 -2.60
C VAL A 116 -39.63 39.28 -3.62
N GLU A 117 -39.81 40.02 -4.72
CA GLU A 117 -40.66 39.70 -5.86
C GLU A 117 -40.21 38.42 -6.59
N TRP A 118 -38.94 38.01 -6.44
CA TRP A 118 -38.42 36.74 -6.96
C TRP A 118 -39.19 35.53 -6.42
N LEU A 119 -39.87 35.68 -5.28
CA LEU A 119 -40.67 34.65 -4.63
C LEU A 119 -42.15 34.67 -5.03
N ASP A 120 -42.60 35.63 -5.84
CA ASP A 120 -44.01 35.80 -6.17
C ASP A 120 -44.61 34.55 -6.82
N ARG A 121 -45.70 34.04 -6.22
CA ARG A 121 -46.47 32.85 -6.66
C ARG A 121 -45.70 31.51 -6.57
N LEU A 122 -44.53 31.50 -5.93
CA LEU A 122 -43.81 30.27 -5.63
C LEU A 122 -44.54 29.48 -4.54
N ALA A 123 -44.62 28.17 -4.73
CA ALA A 123 -45.03 27.23 -3.68
C ALA A 123 -43.79 26.60 -3.00
N MET A 124 -42.68 26.53 -3.75
CA MET A 124 -41.42 25.92 -3.33
C MET A 124 -40.25 26.70 -3.94
N LEU A 125 -39.19 26.91 -3.17
CA LEU A 125 -37.87 27.33 -3.61
C LEU A 125 -36.90 26.16 -3.47
N HIS A 126 -36.32 25.71 -4.59
CA HIS A 126 -35.30 24.67 -4.62
C HIS A 126 -33.89 25.27 -4.73
N VAL A 127 -32.98 24.74 -3.92
CA VAL A 127 -31.64 25.27 -3.70
C VAL A 127 -30.61 24.13 -3.78
N PRO A 128 -29.97 23.93 -4.94
CA PRO A 128 -28.79 23.08 -5.02
C PRO A 128 -27.68 23.64 -4.12
N LEU A 129 -26.84 22.78 -3.53
CA LEU A 129 -25.74 23.18 -2.65
C LEU A 129 -24.82 24.20 -3.32
N TYR A 130 -24.62 24.09 -4.63
CA TYR A 130 -23.83 25.04 -5.43
C TYR A 130 -24.28 26.50 -5.26
N SER A 131 -25.55 26.74 -4.93
CA SER A 131 -26.11 28.06 -4.65
C SER A 131 -25.75 28.63 -3.27
N LEU A 132 -25.11 27.81 -2.42
CA LEU A 132 -24.56 28.18 -1.13
C LEU A 132 -23.02 28.21 -1.16
N VAL A 133 -22.42 28.08 -2.35
CA VAL A 133 -20.96 28.10 -2.56
C VAL A 133 -20.52 29.41 -3.21
N GLY A 134 -19.58 30.09 -2.56
CA GLY A 134 -18.98 31.34 -3.05
C GLY A 134 -19.85 32.58 -2.76
N GLU A 135 -19.19 33.70 -2.49
CA GLU A 135 -19.85 35.00 -2.29
C GLU A 135 -19.81 35.82 -3.59
N PRO A 136 -20.83 36.65 -3.88
CA PRO A 136 -22.02 36.96 -3.08
C PRO A 136 -23.23 36.01 -3.23
N LEU A 137 -23.13 34.95 -4.05
CA LEU A 137 -24.26 34.04 -4.29
C LEU A 137 -24.74 33.38 -2.99
N ALA A 138 -23.84 32.89 -2.13
CA ALA A 138 -24.20 32.21 -0.90
C ALA A 138 -25.02 33.12 0.03
N SER A 139 -24.54 34.32 0.34
CA SER A 139 -25.29 35.28 1.16
C SER A 139 -26.63 35.67 0.52
N THR A 140 -26.66 35.88 -0.79
CA THR A 140 -27.89 36.17 -1.53
C THR A 140 -28.92 35.06 -1.41
N THR A 141 -28.52 33.80 -1.60
CA THR A 141 -29.40 32.64 -1.49
C THR A 141 -29.95 32.48 -0.07
N ARG A 142 -29.14 32.72 0.97
CA ARG A 142 -29.61 32.68 2.36
C ARG A 142 -30.70 33.71 2.64
N THR A 143 -30.53 34.95 2.16
CA THR A 143 -31.56 35.99 2.27
C THR A 143 -32.86 35.60 1.55
N VAL A 144 -32.76 35.00 0.36
CA VAL A 144 -33.94 34.55 -0.39
C VAL A 144 -34.66 33.39 0.33
N ILE A 145 -33.92 32.47 0.97
CA ILE A 145 -34.48 31.39 1.81
C ILE A 145 -35.23 31.97 3.02
N GLU A 146 -34.66 32.97 3.70
CA GLU A 146 -35.32 33.65 4.82
C GLU A 146 -36.66 34.26 4.40
N TRP A 147 -36.67 35.03 3.29
CA TRP A 147 -37.90 35.61 2.76
C TRP A 147 -38.91 34.57 2.26
N ALA A 148 -38.43 33.41 1.79
CA ALA A 148 -39.30 32.31 1.38
C ALA A 148 -40.12 31.82 2.60
N HIS A 149 -39.46 31.58 3.73
CA HIS A 149 -40.14 31.21 4.97
C HIS A 149 -41.13 32.28 5.44
N ASP A 150 -40.75 33.56 5.41
CA ASP A 150 -41.64 34.67 5.81
C ASP A 150 -42.92 34.75 4.97
N ARG A 151 -42.87 34.29 3.72
CA ARG A 151 -44.01 34.24 2.80
C ARG A 151 -44.74 32.89 2.79
N GLY A 152 -44.31 31.94 3.61
CA GLY A 152 -44.86 30.59 3.63
C GLY A 152 -44.56 29.77 2.37
N VAL A 153 -43.51 30.13 1.64
CA VAL A 153 -42.97 29.33 0.53
C VAL A 153 -42.09 28.24 1.12
N GLN A 154 -42.31 26.99 0.71
CA GLN A 154 -41.50 25.85 1.19
C GLN A 154 -40.09 25.88 0.60
N VAL A 155 -39.12 25.31 1.31
CA VAL A 155 -37.71 25.29 0.88
C VAL A 155 -37.21 23.87 0.72
N SER A 156 -36.60 23.58 -0.43
CA SER A 156 -35.89 22.33 -0.71
C SER A 156 -34.40 22.61 -0.91
N ILE A 157 -33.54 21.80 -0.29
CA ILE A 157 -32.10 21.82 -0.51
C ILE A 157 -31.65 20.48 -1.11
N ASP A 158 -30.79 20.51 -2.12
CA ASP A 158 -30.08 19.32 -2.62
C ASP A 158 -28.61 19.39 -2.22
N ALA A 159 -28.08 18.35 -1.59
CA ALA A 159 -26.69 18.26 -1.18
C ALA A 159 -25.70 18.30 -2.35
N SER A 160 -26.14 17.93 -3.56
CA SER A 160 -25.51 18.12 -4.88
C SER A 160 -24.09 17.57 -5.14
N SER A 161 -23.19 17.56 -4.15
CA SER A 161 -21.80 17.11 -4.32
C SER A 161 -21.10 16.80 -2.99
N ALA A 162 -20.67 15.55 -2.83
CA ALA A 162 -19.81 15.11 -1.74
C ALA A 162 -18.47 15.88 -1.69
N ALA A 163 -17.88 16.18 -2.86
CA ALA A 163 -16.62 16.93 -2.93
C ALA A 163 -16.76 18.36 -2.40
N GLU A 164 -17.89 19.03 -2.69
CA GLU A 164 -18.16 20.37 -2.14
C GLU A 164 -18.51 20.34 -0.65
N ILE A 165 -19.15 19.28 -0.17
CA ILE A 165 -19.38 19.09 1.28
C ILE A 165 -18.04 19.00 2.02
N VAL A 166 -17.11 18.19 1.49
CA VAL A 166 -15.77 18.03 2.07
C VAL A 166 -14.99 19.35 2.01
N SER A 167 -15.02 20.05 0.87
CA SER A 167 -14.27 21.31 0.70
C SER A 167 -14.72 22.40 1.67
N ARG A 168 -16.01 22.46 2.00
CA ARG A 168 -16.61 23.42 2.96
C ARG A 168 -16.49 22.99 4.42
N GLY A 169 -16.20 21.71 4.65
CA GLY A 169 -16.26 21.06 5.95
C GLY A 169 -17.65 20.47 6.23
N VAL A 170 -17.66 19.20 6.63
CA VAL A 170 -18.88 18.42 6.92
C VAL A 170 -19.73 19.08 8.01
N ASP A 171 -19.13 19.39 9.16
CA ASP A 171 -19.85 19.99 10.28
C ASP A 171 -20.43 21.36 9.94
N GLN A 172 -19.71 22.15 9.13
CA GLN A 172 -20.19 23.45 8.70
C GLN A 172 -21.38 23.33 7.76
N THR A 173 -21.36 22.34 6.87
CA THR A 173 -22.48 22.08 5.96
C THR A 173 -23.72 21.59 6.70
N LEU A 174 -23.56 20.70 7.70
CA LEU A 174 -24.67 20.26 8.55
C LEU A 174 -25.29 21.42 9.33
N ARG A 175 -24.46 22.27 9.97
CA ARG A 175 -24.92 23.48 10.66
C ARG A 175 -25.65 24.44 9.72
N ASP A 176 -25.15 24.60 8.50
CA ASP A 176 -25.80 25.42 7.50
C ASP A 176 -27.18 24.87 7.15
N PHE A 177 -27.31 23.58 6.86
CA PHE A 177 -28.61 22.97 6.55
C PHE A 177 -29.58 23.09 7.72
N GLU A 178 -29.14 22.85 8.95
CA GLU A 178 -29.95 23.04 10.16
C GLU A 178 -30.43 24.50 10.27
N SER A 179 -29.52 25.47 10.09
CA SER A 179 -29.86 26.90 10.16
C SER A 179 -30.85 27.34 9.07
N LEU A 180 -30.77 26.73 7.89
CA LEU A 180 -31.61 27.05 6.74
C LEU A 180 -32.98 26.37 6.79
N ARG A 181 -33.21 25.44 7.74
CA ARG A 181 -34.51 24.80 8.02
C ARG A 181 -35.28 24.34 6.77
N PRO A 182 -34.68 23.52 5.88
CA PRO A 182 -35.36 23.06 4.68
C PRO A 182 -36.59 22.19 5.02
N ASP A 183 -37.68 22.34 4.28
CA ASP A 183 -38.80 21.39 4.31
C ASP A 183 -38.36 20.03 3.73
N VAL A 184 -37.55 20.05 2.67
CA VAL A 184 -37.08 18.85 1.97
C VAL A 184 -35.57 18.89 1.80
N LEU A 185 -34.85 17.87 2.27
CA LEU A 185 -33.42 17.68 2.02
C LEU A 185 -33.21 16.47 1.12
N LEU A 186 -32.55 16.68 -0.02
CA LEU A 186 -32.24 15.65 -1.00
C LEU A 186 -30.74 15.34 -0.95
N CYS A 187 -30.37 14.07 -0.87
CA CYS A 187 -28.98 13.59 -0.92
C CYS A 187 -28.91 12.35 -1.81
N ASN A 188 -27.75 12.05 -2.39
CA ASN A 188 -27.43 10.69 -2.83
C ASN A 188 -26.70 9.90 -1.73
N GLU A 189 -26.49 8.61 -1.96
CA GLU A 189 -25.81 7.72 -1.02
C GLU A 189 -24.44 8.24 -0.56
N LEU A 190 -23.61 8.72 -1.50
CA LEU A 190 -22.28 9.24 -1.22
C LEU A 190 -22.31 10.53 -0.39
N GLU A 191 -23.20 11.46 -0.73
CA GLU A 191 -23.45 12.69 0.03
C GLU A 191 -23.95 12.38 1.44
N THR A 192 -24.85 11.40 1.58
CA THR A 192 -25.36 10.92 2.87
C THR A 192 -24.24 10.33 3.71
N ALA A 193 -23.39 9.47 3.14
CA ALA A 193 -22.23 8.91 3.84
C ALA A 193 -21.25 10.01 4.29
N THR A 194 -20.98 10.97 3.39
CA THR A 194 -20.09 12.12 3.66
C THR A 194 -20.60 12.99 4.81
N LEU A 195 -21.92 13.15 4.94
CA LEU A 195 -22.57 13.96 5.98
C LEU A 195 -22.78 13.21 7.31
N GLY A 196 -22.17 12.03 7.49
CA GLY A 196 -22.27 11.25 8.74
C GLY A 196 -23.51 10.35 8.80
N GLY A 197 -24.12 10.06 7.64
CA GLY A 197 -25.23 9.12 7.49
C GLY A 197 -26.61 9.71 7.75
N ALA A 198 -27.63 8.89 7.53
CA ALA A 198 -29.04 9.28 7.67
C ALA A 198 -29.41 9.79 9.07
N ALA A 199 -28.75 9.28 10.13
CA ALA A 199 -28.98 9.72 11.50
C ALA A 199 -28.49 11.15 11.74
N ALA A 200 -27.33 11.53 11.21
CA ALA A 200 -26.82 12.90 11.30
C ALA A 200 -27.70 13.86 10.49
N LEU A 201 -28.16 13.44 9.31
CA LEU A 201 -29.08 14.21 8.49
C LEU A 201 -30.48 14.36 9.11
N ALA A 202 -30.95 13.39 9.88
CA ALA A 202 -32.22 13.51 10.61
C ALA A 202 -32.18 14.65 11.64
N ALA A 203 -31.00 14.96 12.20
CA ALA A 203 -30.82 16.06 13.14
C ALA A 203 -30.98 17.46 12.50
N VAL A 204 -30.90 17.56 11.16
CA VAL A 204 -31.17 18.80 10.42
C VAL A 204 -32.63 19.25 10.58
N GLY A 205 -33.54 18.32 10.88
CA GLY A 205 -34.95 18.64 11.14
C GLY A 205 -35.80 18.90 9.89
N ALA A 206 -35.37 18.45 8.72
CA ALA A 206 -36.18 18.52 7.49
C ALA A 206 -37.43 17.66 7.61
N ARG A 207 -38.55 18.11 7.04
CA ARG A 207 -39.83 17.35 7.07
C ARG A 207 -39.76 16.08 6.22
N ALA A 208 -38.96 16.10 5.17
CA ALA A 208 -38.58 14.91 4.41
C ALA A 208 -37.10 14.94 4.07
N LEU A 209 -36.39 13.88 4.46
CA LEU A 209 -35.03 13.59 3.99
C LEU A 209 -35.11 12.48 2.94
N VAL A 210 -34.52 12.70 1.78
CA VAL A 210 -34.59 11.76 0.65
C VAL A 210 -33.19 11.36 0.22
N VAL A 211 -32.89 10.07 0.26
CA VAL A 211 -31.61 9.48 -0.17
C VAL A 211 -31.82 8.76 -1.51
N LYS A 212 -31.17 9.28 -2.54
CA LYS A 212 -31.14 8.77 -3.92
C LYS A 212 -30.04 7.69 -4.02
N GLN A 213 -30.41 6.44 -4.32
CA GLN A 213 -29.45 5.32 -4.40
C GLN A 213 -29.30 4.75 -5.81
N GLY A 214 -29.41 5.61 -6.83
CA GLY A 214 -29.28 5.20 -8.23
C GLY A 214 -30.32 4.15 -8.63
N ALA A 215 -29.86 2.92 -8.91
CA ALA A 215 -30.73 1.79 -9.26
C ALA A 215 -31.35 1.09 -8.03
N ALA A 216 -30.79 1.30 -6.83
CA ALA A 216 -31.36 0.79 -5.59
C ALA A 216 -32.56 1.65 -5.14
N PRO A 217 -33.45 1.14 -4.27
CA PRO A 217 -34.59 1.89 -3.77
C PRO A 217 -34.19 3.25 -3.17
N ALA A 218 -34.93 4.31 -3.49
CA ALA A 218 -34.75 5.58 -2.81
C ALA A 218 -35.26 5.45 -1.36
N ILE A 219 -34.57 6.04 -0.39
CA ILE A 219 -35.02 6.04 1.01
C ILE A 219 -35.63 7.41 1.31
N VAL A 220 -36.84 7.43 1.84
CA VAL A 220 -37.50 8.63 2.35
C VAL A 220 -37.61 8.51 3.87
N ILE A 221 -37.11 9.49 4.59
CA ILE A 221 -37.14 9.57 6.05
C ILE A 221 -38.03 10.74 6.42
N ASP A 222 -39.16 10.43 7.05
CA ASP A 222 -40.05 11.39 7.69
C ASP A 222 -39.80 11.31 9.20
N PRO A 223 -39.37 12.41 9.86
CA PRO A 223 -39.11 12.40 11.31
C PRO A 223 -40.32 11.98 12.17
N SER A 224 -41.54 12.10 11.63
CA SER A 224 -42.80 11.75 12.31
C SER A 224 -43.35 10.37 11.95
N ALA A 225 -42.95 9.79 10.80
CA ALA A 225 -43.49 8.53 10.29
C ALA A 225 -42.45 7.41 10.07
N GLY A 226 -41.15 7.70 10.25
CA GLY A 226 -40.05 6.74 10.07
C GLY A 226 -39.49 6.72 8.65
N SER A 227 -38.70 5.69 8.34
CA SER A 227 -38.08 5.50 7.02
C SER A 227 -38.90 4.57 6.13
N VAL A 228 -38.97 4.89 4.84
CA VAL A 228 -39.65 4.10 3.81
C VAL A 228 -38.74 3.95 2.59
N GLU A 229 -38.58 2.72 2.12
CA GLU A 229 -37.92 2.43 0.85
C GLU A 229 -38.91 2.52 -0.31
N VAL A 230 -38.52 3.22 -1.37
CA VAL A 230 -39.31 3.44 -2.57
C VAL A 230 -38.59 2.78 -3.75
N PRO A 231 -39.12 1.67 -4.30
CA PRO A 231 -38.47 0.93 -5.36
C PRO A 231 -38.26 1.76 -6.62
N VAL A 232 -37.07 1.63 -7.22
CA VAL A 232 -36.76 2.17 -8.55
C VAL A 232 -36.94 1.05 -9.58
N PRO A 233 -37.86 1.18 -10.55
CA PRO A 233 -38.02 0.20 -11.61
C PRO A 233 -36.75 0.08 -12.47
N PRO A 234 -36.35 -1.15 -12.87
CA PRO A 234 -35.19 -1.33 -13.73
C PRO A 234 -35.39 -0.62 -15.07
N PHE A 235 -34.36 0.09 -15.53
CA PHE A 235 -34.37 0.84 -16.78
C PHE A 235 -33.26 0.34 -17.71
N GLU A 236 -33.62 -0.20 -18.88
CA GLU A 236 -32.65 -0.64 -19.88
C GLU A 236 -32.17 0.53 -20.74
N GLY A 237 -30.86 0.60 -21.02
CA GLY A 237 -30.30 1.58 -21.96
C GLY A 237 -29.99 2.95 -21.36
N VAL A 238 -29.42 3.00 -20.15
CA VAL A 238 -28.87 4.23 -19.56
C VAL A 238 -27.75 4.79 -20.46
N VAL A 239 -28.00 5.93 -21.11
CA VAL A 239 -27.06 6.57 -22.05
C VAL A 239 -26.22 7.66 -21.38
N ASP A 240 -26.83 8.42 -20.48
CA ASP A 240 -26.21 9.53 -19.75
C ASP A 240 -26.93 9.67 -18.39
N THR A 241 -26.17 9.71 -17.31
CA THR A 241 -26.65 9.85 -15.93
C THR A 241 -26.61 11.31 -15.45
N THR A 242 -26.04 12.22 -16.24
CA THR A 242 -25.98 13.65 -15.92
C THR A 242 -27.40 14.20 -15.85
N GLY A 243 -27.72 14.88 -14.74
CA GLY A 243 -29.04 15.42 -14.49
C GLY A 243 -30.08 14.40 -14.02
N ALA A 244 -29.71 13.15 -13.75
CA ALA A 244 -30.63 12.18 -13.14
C ALA A 244 -31.10 12.62 -11.75
N GLY A 245 -30.19 13.17 -10.93
CA GLY A 245 -30.52 13.76 -9.64
C GLY A 245 -31.45 14.98 -9.77
N ASP A 246 -31.16 15.88 -10.72
CA ASP A 246 -31.97 17.07 -10.98
C ASP A 246 -33.40 16.72 -11.46
N ALA A 247 -33.51 15.71 -12.33
CA ALA A 247 -34.79 15.20 -12.81
C ALA A 247 -35.59 14.51 -11.70
N PHE A 248 -34.91 13.75 -10.83
CA PHE A 248 -35.52 13.17 -9.63
C PHE A 248 -36.03 14.26 -8.69
N ALA A 249 -35.21 15.28 -8.41
CA ALA A 249 -35.60 16.42 -7.59
C ALA A 249 -36.84 17.12 -8.16
N ALA A 250 -36.87 17.38 -9.47
CA ALA A 250 -38.04 17.97 -10.13
C ALA A 250 -39.31 17.13 -9.96
N GLY A 251 -39.23 15.81 -10.20
CA GLY A 251 -40.35 14.89 -10.02
C GLY A 251 -40.88 14.86 -8.60
N PHE A 252 -39.96 14.72 -7.63
CA PHE A 252 -40.27 14.72 -6.21
C PHE A 252 -40.98 16.02 -5.79
N LEU A 253 -40.39 17.16 -6.13
CA LEU A 253 -40.90 18.46 -5.71
C LEU A 253 -42.26 18.80 -6.33
N VAL A 254 -42.50 18.39 -7.58
CA VAL A 254 -43.81 18.52 -8.22
C VAL A 254 -44.87 17.71 -7.46
N ALA A 255 -44.59 16.44 -7.17
CA ALA A 255 -45.52 15.58 -6.45
C ALA A 255 -45.78 16.11 -5.03
N TRP A 256 -44.72 16.51 -4.32
CA TRP A 256 -44.79 17.11 -2.99
C TRP A 256 -45.65 18.38 -2.97
N CYS A 257 -45.44 19.31 -3.91
CA CYS A 257 -46.23 20.54 -4.01
C CYS A 257 -47.71 20.28 -4.35
N ASN A 258 -48.03 19.14 -4.96
CA ASN A 258 -49.40 18.71 -5.25
C ASN A 258 -50.05 17.94 -4.08
N GLY A 259 -49.39 17.84 -2.93
CA GLY A 259 -49.93 17.24 -1.71
C GLY A 259 -49.63 15.74 -1.53
N ALA A 260 -48.69 15.18 -2.30
CA ALA A 260 -48.20 13.82 -2.05
C ALA A 260 -47.39 13.76 -0.75
N ASP A 261 -47.47 12.64 -0.03
CA ASP A 261 -46.50 12.34 1.03
C ASP A 261 -45.12 12.03 0.45
N GLY A 262 -44.08 12.02 1.29
CA GLY A 262 -42.70 11.84 0.82
C GLY A 262 -42.48 10.53 0.06
N ALA A 263 -43.09 9.43 0.51
CA ALA A 263 -42.95 8.13 -0.13
C ALA A 263 -43.62 8.06 -1.51
N HIS A 264 -44.78 8.70 -1.67
CA HIS A 264 -45.45 8.84 -2.95
C HIS A 264 -44.68 9.80 -3.88
N ALA A 265 -44.15 10.90 -3.33
CA ALA A 265 -43.38 11.87 -4.09
C ALA A 265 -42.07 11.30 -4.66
N ALA A 266 -41.43 10.35 -3.96
CA ALA A 266 -40.22 9.68 -4.43
C ALA A 266 -40.47 8.60 -5.50
N ARG A 267 -41.73 8.32 -5.86
CA ARG A 267 -42.02 7.35 -6.93
C ARG A 267 -41.75 7.97 -8.31
N PRO A 268 -41.24 7.17 -9.26
CA PRO A 268 -41.17 7.63 -10.63
C PRO A 268 -42.57 7.94 -11.16
N PRO A 269 -42.74 8.98 -11.99
CA PRO A 269 -44.04 9.35 -12.55
C PRO A 269 -44.61 8.18 -13.37
N GLU A 270 -45.93 7.94 -13.27
CA GLU A 270 -46.58 6.88 -14.04
C GLU A 270 -46.34 7.08 -15.56
N PRO A 271 -46.11 6.01 -16.34
CA PRO A 271 -45.77 6.10 -17.76
C PRO A 271 -46.79 6.85 -18.63
N LYS A 272 -48.02 7.08 -18.13
CA LYS A 272 -49.01 7.94 -18.80
C LYS A 272 -48.66 9.43 -18.80
N LEU A 273 -47.83 9.92 -17.88
CA LEU A 273 -47.31 11.30 -17.92
C LEU A 273 -46.08 11.45 -18.83
N ALA A 274 -45.32 10.38 -19.07
CA ALA A 274 -44.16 10.40 -19.99
C ALA A 274 -44.53 10.49 -21.48
N ALA A 275 -45.81 10.29 -21.84
CA ALA A 275 -46.30 10.28 -23.21
C ALA A 275 -46.81 11.64 -23.74
N VAL A 276 -46.89 12.68 -22.91
CA VAL A 276 -47.38 14.01 -23.33
C VAL A 276 -46.20 14.92 -23.67
N GLY A 277 -45.57 14.65 -24.81
CA GLY A 277 -44.47 15.48 -25.32
C GLY A 277 -44.08 15.24 -26.77
N ARG A 278 -44.80 14.39 -27.52
CA ARG A 278 -44.61 14.26 -28.98
C ARG A 278 -45.66 15.07 -29.72
N GLY A 279 -45.35 16.36 -29.93
CA GLY A 279 -46.02 17.23 -30.90
C GLY A 279 -45.40 17.09 -32.30
N PRO A 280 -46.16 17.21 -33.40
CA PRO A 280 -45.74 16.78 -34.74
C PRO A 280 -45.20 17.92 -35.60
N MET A 281 -43.99 17.78 -36.15
CA MET A 281 -43.39 18.44 -37.33
C MET A 281 -41.86 18.26 -37.16
N VAL A 282 -41.08 17.57 -37.99
CA VAL A 282 -40.90 17.74 -39.43
C VAL A 282 -40.49 16.38 -40.03
N ARG A 283 -41.41 15.78 -40.76
CA ARG A 283 -41.17 14.70 -41.73
C ARG A 283 -40.96 15.41 -43.07
N ARG A 284 -39.71 15.71 -43.46
CA ARG A 284 -39.30 16.11 -44.84
C ARG A 284 -37.82 16.50 -44.86
N LEU A 285 -36.93 15.54 -45.13
CA LEU A 285 -35.81 15.71 -46.08
C LEU A 285 -35.11 14.34 -46.29
N LEU A 286 -35.78 13.46 -47.04
CA LEU A 286 -35.17 12.32 -47.74
C LEU A 286 -35.38 12.60 -49.24
N LEU A 287 -34.37 12.28 -50.04
CA LEU A 287 -34.16 12.61 -51.47
C LEU A 287 -33.56 14.00 -51.74
N VAL A 288 -32.24 14.05 -51.89
CA VAL A 288 -31.52 14.43 -53.12
C VAL A 288 -30.02 14.36 -52.81
N LEU A 289 -29.32 13.43 -53.48
CA LEU A 289 -27.86 13.28 -53.71
C LEU A 289 -27.36 11.84 -53.51
N ALA A 290 -27.93 10.93 -54.30
CA ALA A 290 -27.19 9.81 -54.86
C ALA A 290 -26.97 10.15 -56.34
N LEU A 291 -25.71 10.37 -56.76
CA LEU A 291 -25.14 10.17 -58.12
C LEU A 291 -23.90 11.05 -58.33
N VAL A 292 -22.73 10.59 -57.85
CA VAL A 292 -21.45 10.78 -58.55
C VAL A 292 -20.63 9.49 -58.35
N PRO A 293 -20.21 8.78 -59.42
CA PRO A 293 -19.34 7.63 -59.31
C PRO A 293 -17.88 8.08 -59.40
N ILE A 294 -17.06 7.82 -58.37
CA ILE A 294 -15.59 7.94 -58.49
C ILE A 294 -14.93 6.68 -57.92
N VAL A 295 -14.58 5.82 -58.87
CA VAL A 295 -13.40 4.95 -58.97
C VAL A 295 -12.56 4.72 -57.70
N SER A 296 -12.46 3.44 -57.36
CA SER A 296 -11.48 2.84 -56.45
C SER A 296 -10.04 3.23 -56.82
N MET A 297 -9.33 3.86 -55.88
CA MET A 297 -7.90 3.70 -55.72
C MET A 297 -7.66 3.25 -54.27
N ALA A 298 -7.52 1.93 -54.10
CA ALA A 298 -6.99 1.35 -52.89
C ALA A 298 -5.53 1.82 -52.73
N ALA A 299 -5.29 2.74 -51.79
CA ALA A 299 -3.98 2.88 -51.20
C ALA A 299 -3.83 1.77 -50.14
N PRO A 300 -2.72 1.03 -50.08
CA PRO A 300 -2.51 0.06 -49.02
C PRO A 300 -2.22 0.85 -47.74
N SER A 301 -3.25 1.13 -46.94
CA SER A 301 -3.01 1.39 -45.53
C SER A 301 -2.72 0.05 -44.88
N SER A 302 -1.45 -0.23 -44.62
CA SER A 302 -1.06 -1.21 -43.62
C SER A 302 -1.50 -0.68 -42.25
N ALA A 303 -2.80 -0.70 -41.98
CA ALA A 303 -3.31 -0.71 -40.61
C ALA A 303 -2.86 -2.06 -40.05
N GLY A 304 -1.94 -2.04 -39.09
CA GLY A 304 -1.58 -3.24 -38.34
C GLY A 304 -2.84 -3.90 -37.81
N ALA A 305 -2.95 -5.22 -37.93
CA ALA A 305 -4.06 -5.93 -37.33
C ALA A 305 -4.06 -5.65 -35.81
N ALA A 306 -5.24 -5.34 -35.25
CA ALA A 306 -5.38 -5.18 -33.81
C ALA A 306 -4.89 -6.45 -33.09
N THR A 307 -4.06 -6.27 -32.06
CA THR A 307 -3.42 -7.34 -31.32
C THR A 307 -4.17 -7.59 -30.02
N ARG A 308 -4.73 -8.81 -29.89
CA ARG A 308 -5.39 -9.28 -28.67
C ARG A 308 -4.47 -9.12 -27.45
N TYR A 309 -5.06 -8.79 -26.30
CA TYR A 309 -4.43 -8.48 -25.02
C TYR A 309 -3.70 -7.13 -24.96
N LEU A 310 -3.43 -6.48 -26.10
CA LEU A 310 -2.86 -5.12 -26.18
C LEU A 310 -3.92 -4.07 -26.55
N ASP A 311 -4.70 -4.35 -27.58
CA ASP A 311 -5.68 -3.44 -28.15
C ASP A 311 -7.10 -3.69 -27.59
N THR A 312 -7.87 -2.61 -27.43
CA THR A 312 -9.27 -2.70 -27.01
C THR A 312 -10.11 -3.28 -28.15
N MET A 313 -10.69 -4.45 -27.93
CA MET A 313 -11.36 -5.26 -28.96
C MET A 313 -12.75 -5.76 -28.54
N PHE A 314 -13.05 -5.83 -27.24
CA PHE A 314 -14.25 -6.49 -26.71
C PHE A 314 -15.09 -5.54 -25.85
N ALA A 315 -16.40 -5.72 -25.90
CA ALA A 315 -17.28 -5.21 -24.84
C ALA A 315 -17.08 -6.05 -23.57
N VAL A 316 -17.41 -5.49 -22.41
CA VAL A 316 -17.19 -6.16 -21.11
C VAL A 316 -18.52 -6.60 -20.49
N GLU A 317 -18.53 -7.79 -19.92
CA GLU A 317 -19.56 -8.30 -19.01
C GLU A 317 -19.02 -8.28 -17.59
N VAL A 318 -19.84 -7.87 -16.63
CA VAL A 318 -19.44 -7.82 -15.22
C VAL A 318 -20.34 -8.75 -14.41
N GLN A 319 -19.72 -9.62 -13.62
CA GLN A 319 -20.39 -10.41 -12.58
C GLN A 319 -20.02 -9.81 -11.23
N HIS A 320 -21.01 -9.29 -10.52
CA HIS A 320 -20.82 -8.61 -9.25
C HIS A 320 -20.85 -9.56 -8.06
N ASP A 321 -20.23 -9.15 -6.96
CA ASP A 321 -20.38 -9.73 -5.63
C ASP A 321 -19.90 -11.19 -5.51
N VAL A 322 -18.96 -11.61 -6.37
CA VAL A 322 -18.40 -12.96 -6.36
C VAL A 322 -17.57 -13.15 -5.09
N VAL A 323 -17.97 -14.10 -4.25
CA VAL A 323 -17.26 -14.39 -3.01
C VAL A 323 -16.00 -15.22 -3.32
N TYR A 324 -14.84 -14.68 -2.96
CA TYR A 324 -13.56 -15.37 -3.16
C TYR A 324 -12.93 -15.90 -1.86
N GLY A 325 -13.42 -15.48 -0.71
CA GLY A 325 -12.90 -15.94 0.58
C GLY A 325 -13.69 -15.45 1.78
N GLN A 326 -13.26 -15.90 2.96
CA GLN A 326 -13.74 -15.44 4.26
C GLN A 326 -12.52 -15.18 5.14
N ALA A 327 -12.58 -14.13 5.95
CA ALA A 327 -11.50 -13.79 6.85
C ALA A 327 -12.03 -13.14 8.13
N THR A 328 -11.14 -12.86 9.07
CA THR A 328 -11.48 -12.19 10.32
C THR A 328 -10.75 -10.86 10.39
N ALA A 329 -11.48 -9.78 10.68
CA ALA A 329 -10.92 -8.46 10.94
C ALA A 329 -10.15 -8.45 12.28
N ILE A 330 -9.38 -7.37 12.50
CA ILE A 330 -8.53 -7.22 13.70
C ILE A 330 -9.36 -7.22 15.00
N ASP A 331 -10.59 -6.72 14.94
CA ASP A 331 -11.53 -6.70 16.07
C ASP A 331 -12.27 -8.04 16.30
N GLY A 332 -11.96 -9.07 15.51
CA GLY A 332 -12.60 -10.39 15.57
C GLY A 332 -13.86 -10.52 14.70
N THR A 333 -14.27 -9.47 13.99
CA THR A 333 -15.47 -9.51 13.13
C THR A 333 -15.22 -10.37 11.89
N PRO A 334 -16.13 -11.31 11.52
CA PRO A 334 -16.04 -12.02 10.25
C PRO A 334 -16.24 -11.07 9.06
N VAL A 335 -15.41 -11.21 8.04
CA VAL A 335 -15.43 -10.42 6.80
C VAL A 335 -15.55 -11.37 5.61
N THR A 336 -16.58 -11.18 4.80
CA THR A 336 -16.72 -11.86 3.51
C THR A 336 -15.93 -11.09 2.46
N LEU A 337 -15.02 -11.79 1.79
CA LEU A 337 -14.16 -11.23 0.76
C LEU A 337 -14.84 -11.39 -0.61
N GLN A 338 -15.02 -10.27 -1.32
CA GLN A 338 -15.77 -10.20 -2.57
C GLN A 338 -14.96 -9.55 -3.69
N LEU A 339 -15.19 -10.02 -4.91
CA LEU A 339 -14.66 -9.45 -6.14
C LEU A 339 -15.77 -9.24 -7.18
N ASP A 340 -15.53 -8.31 -8.10
CA ASP A 340 -16.32 -8.17 -9.31
C ASP A 340 -15.48 -8.69 -10.49
N LEU A 341 -16.06 -9.58 -11.29
CA LEU A 341 -15.38 -10.27 -12.38
C LEU A 341 -15.76 -9.65 -13.72
N TYR A 342 -14.77 -9.24 -14.50
CA TYR A 342 -14.90 -8.54 -15.78
C TYR A 342 -14.43 -9.46 -16.91
N LEU A 343 -15.34 -9.78 -17.81
CA LEU A 343 -15.15 -10.78 -18.87
C LEU A 343 -15.34 -10.17 -20.27
N PRO A 344 -14.54 -10.52 -21.27
CA PRO A 344 -14.74 -10.07 -22.64
C PRO A 344 -15.98 -10.74 -23.27
N LYS A 345 -16.95 -9.95 -23.75
CA LYS A 345 -18.14 -10.45 -24.44
C LYS A 345 -17.85 -10.89 -25.86
N ASN A 346 -18.46 -12.00 -26.27
CA ASN A 346 -18.38 -12.55 -27.63
C ASN A 346 -16.95 -12.80 -28.10
N ASP A 347 -16.08 -13.21 -27.18
CA ASP A 347 -14.64 -13.40 -27.41
C ASP A 347 -14.29 -14.68 -28.20
N GLY A 348 -15.29 -15.44 -28.66
CA GLY A 348 -15.12 -16.70 -29.38
C GLY A 348 -14.58 -17.85 -28.53
N ASP A 349 -14.18 -18.95 -29.19
CA ASP A 349 -13.66 -20.18 -28.56
C ASP A 349 -12.17 -20.05 -28.17
N VAL A 350 -11.82 -19.00 -27.45
CA VAL A 350 -10.49 -18.83 -26.86
C VAL A 350 -10.50 -19.46 -25.48
N HIS A 351 -9.49 -20.28 -25.18
CA HIS A 351 -9.34 -20.97 -23.89
C HIS A 351 -8.11 -20.46 -23.15
N ASP A 352 -8.00 -20.82 -21.87
CA ASP A 352 -6.82 -20.59 -21.03
C ASP A 352 -6.43 -19.10 -20.95
N ARG A 353 -7.39 -18.18 -20.76
CA ARG A 353 -7.16 -16.72 -20.76
C ARG A 353 -6.24 -16.26 -19.62
N PRO A 354 -5.46 -15.17 -19.80
CA PRO A 354 -4.67 -14.60 -18.71
C PRO A 354 -5.57 -13.80 -17.77
N VAL A 355 -5.19 -13.77 -16.49
CA VAL A 355 -5.94 -13.11 -15.42
C VAL A 355 -5.21 -11.85 -14.95
N PHE A 356 -5.99 -10.78 -14.70
CA PHE A 356 -5.50 -9.58 -14.02
C PHE A 356 -6.38 -9.21 -12.83
N VAL A 357 -5.81 -9.24 -11.62
CA VAL A 357 -6.52 -8.89 -10.37
C VAL A 357 -6.06 -7.51 -9.90
N PHE A 358 -6.98 -6.57 -9.75
CA PHE A 358 -6.69 -5.20 -9.32
C PHE A 358 -7.31 -4.88 -7.97
N ALA A 359 -6.54 -4.19 -7.12
CA ALA A 359 -6.98 -3.73 -5.81
C ALA A 359 -6.95 -2.20 -5.69
N HIS A 360 -7.99 -1.66 -5.07
CA HIS A 360 -8.17 -0.23 -4.83
C HIS A 360 -7.16 0.33 -3.81
N GLY A 361 -7.03 1.66 -3.79
CA GLY A 361 -6.30 2.39 -2.75
C GLY A 361 -7.12 2.65 -1.49
N GLY A 362 -6.69 3.61 -0.64
CA GLY A 362 -7.48 4.02 0.54
C GLY A 362 -6.85 3.69 1.90
N PHE A 363 -5.51 3.71 1.99
CA PHE A 363 -4.76 3.56 3.24
C PHE A 363 -5.09 2.29 4.05
N PHE A 364 -5.59 1.26 3.38
CA PHE A 364 -6.09 0.02 4.02
C PHE A 364 -7.27 0.21 4.99
N VAL A 365 -7.88 1.38 5.08
CA VAL A 365 -8.98 1.66 6.03
C VAL A 365 -10.29 2.06 5.34
N VAL A 366 -10.23 2.41 4.05
CA VAL A 366 -11.39 2.74 3.21
C VAL A 366 -11.20 2.16 1.80
N GLY A 367 -12.28 2.19 1.02
CA GLY A 367 -12.33 1.79 -0.39
C GLY A 367 -13.01 0.44 -0.62
N GLY A 368 -13.19 0.09 -1.88
CA GLY A 368 -13.80 -1.19 -2.28
C GLY A 368 -13.59 -1.55 -3.74
N ARG A 369 -13.98 -2.76 -4.13
CA ARG A 369 -13.91 -3.26 -5.52
C ARG A 369 -14.67 -2.40 -6.54
N THR A 370 -15.60 -1.56 -6.08
CA THR A 370 -16.41 -0.66 -6.89
C THR A 370 -15.80 0.73 -7.03
N ASP A 371 -14.63 0.98 -6.44
CA ASP A 371 -13.91 2.24 -6.58
C ASP A 371 -13.51 2.46 -8.05
N SER A 372 -13.58 3.73 -8.49
CA SER A 372 -13.46 4.08 -9.90
C SER A 372 -12.14 3.61 -10.53
N ASP A 373 -11.03 3.68 -9.79
CA ASP A 373 -9.74 3.21 -10.29
C ASP A 373 -9.73 1.69 -10.53
N ALA A 374 -10.27 0.92 -9.58
CA ALA A 374 -10.37 -0.54 -9.69
C ALA A 374 -11.30 -0.99 -10.82
N VAL A 375 -12.47 -0.35 -10.96
CA VAL A 375 -13.42 -0.60 -12.04
C VAL A 375 -12.79 -0.27 -13.40
N GLN A 376 -12.10 0.87 -13.51
CA GLN A 376 -11.46 1.29 -14.76
C GLN A 376 -10.35 0.34 -15.19
N TRP A 377 -9.47 -0.08 -14.27
CA TRP A 377 -8.40 -1.03 -14.58
C TRP A 377 -8.95 -2.38 -15.00
N ALA A 378 -9.91 -2.93 -14.26
CA ALA A 378 -10.52 -4.21 -14.62
C ALA A 378 -11.25 -4.15 -15.98
N THR A 379 -12.01 -3.08 -16.23
CA THR A 379 -12.70 -2.87 -17.52
C THR A 379 -11.72 -2.70 -18.67
N ARG A 380 -10.66 -1.91 -18.49
CA ARG A 380 -9.63 -1.69 -19.53
C ARG A 380 -8.93 -2.99 -19.89
N MET A 381 -8.60 -3.85 -18.92
CA MET A 381 -7.98 -5.13 -19.19
C MET A 381 -8.96 -6.12 -19.83
N ALA A 382 -10.18 -6.24 -19.32
CA ALA A 382 -11.20 -7.12 -19.90
C ALA A 382 -11.54 -6.74 -21.35
N SER A 383 -11.63 -5.46 -21.67
CA SER A 383 -11.89 -4.98 -23.04
C SER A 383 -10.78 -5.36 -24.04
N ARG A 384 -9.61 -5.80 -23.56
CA ARG A 384 -8.48 -6.29 -24.37
C ARG A 384 -8.43 -7.82 -24.48
N GLY A 385 -9.36 -8.53 -23.83
CA GLY A 385 -9.48 -9.99 -23.89
C GLY A 385 -9.00 -10.73 -22.64
N TRP A 386 -8.61 -10.00 -21.59
CA TRP A 386 -8.22 -10.58 -20.31
C TRP A 386 -9.44 -11.00 -19.49
N VAL A 387 -9.29 -11.97 -18.60
CA VAL A 387 -10.21 -12.10 -17.47
C VAL A 387 -9.69 -11.18 -16.37
N ALA A 388 -10.48 -10.19 -15.97
CA ALA A 388 -10.03 -9.21 -14.99
C ALA A 388 -10.94 -9.20 -13.76
N ALA A 389 -10.42 -8.76 -12.63
CA ALA A 389 -11.20 -8.61 -11.41
C ALA A 389 -10.79 -7.38 -10.62
N SER A 390 -11.77 -6.72 -10.00
CA SER A 390 -11.53 -5.79 -8.89
C SER A 390 -11.89 -6.47 -7.58
N ILE A 391 -11.06 -6.31 -6.54
CA ILE A 391 -11.25 -6.99 -5.25
C ILE A 391 -11.47 -6.01 -4.11
N SER A 392 -12.30 -6.41 -3.15
CA SER A 392 -12.34 -5.84 -1.80
C SER A 392 -11.48 -6.71 -0.89
N TYR A 393 -10.75 -6.10 0.04
CA TYR A 393 -9.93 -6.77 1.05
C TYR A 393 -10.31 -6.28 2.45
N ARG A 394 -9.83 -6.94 3.51
CA ARG A 394 -10.09 -6.53 4.90
C ARG A 394 -9.51 -5.15 5.16
N LEU A 395 -10.37 -4.25 5.63
CA LEU A 395 -9.98 -2.91 6.05
C LEU A 395 -9.61 -2.90 7.54
N GLY A 396 -8.58 -2.14 7.88
CA GLY A 396 -8.23 -1.81 9.26
C GLY A 396 -9.15 -0.73 9.86
N PRO A 397 -9.08 -0.50 11.18
CA PRO A 397 -9.87 0.52 11.83
C PRO A 397 -9.41 1.94 11.43
N ILE A 398 -10.37 2.85 11.19
CA ILE A 398 -10.11 4.25 10.77
C ILE A 398 -9.23 5.03 11.77
N ALA A 399 -9.22 4.62 13.04
CA ALA A 399 -8.38 5.22 14.10
C ALA A 399 -6.85 5.07 13.87
N VAL A 400 -6.43 4.38 12.80
CA VAL A 400 -5.03 4.09 12.44
C VAL A 400 -4.46 5.14 11.47
N LEU A 401 -5.00 6.36 11.45
CA LEU A 401 -4.33 7.46 10.74
C LEU A 401 -3.20 8.04 11.63
N PRO A 402 -2.03 8.39 11.06
CA PRO A 402 -0.81 8.66 11.81
C PRO A 402 -0.93 9.72 12.93
N PRO A 403 -0.09 9.62 13.98
CA PRO A 403 1.01 8.66 14.14
C PRO A 403 0.52 7.42 14.90
N VAL A 404 0.53 6.27 14.23
CA VAL A 404 0.07 4.99 14.81
C VAL A 404 1.24 4.08 15.18
N ASP A 405 0.92 3.12 16.04
CA ASP A 405 1.73 1.95 16.35
C ASP A 405 2.13 1.19 15.06
N THR A 406 3.43 1.14 14.79
CA THR A 406 4.02 0.47 13.62
C THR A 406 3.67 -1.02 13.54
N ALA A 407 3.36 -1.68 14.66
CA ALA A 407 2.98 -3.09 14.67
C ALA A 407 1.57 -3.33 14.12
N LEU A 408 0.62 -2.43 14.41
CA LEU A 408 -0.76 -2.52 13.92
C LEU A 408 -0.83 -2.26 12.41
N GLU A 409 -0.09 -1.26 11.93
CA GLU A 409 0.04 -0.98 10.49
C GLU A 409 0.60 -2.19 9.73
N ALA A 410 1.68 -2.81 10.23
CA ALA A 410 2.24 -4.02 9.66
C ALA A 410 1.22 -5.17 9.59
N GLN A 411 0.41 -5.35 10.64
CA GLN A 411 -0.64 -6.37 10.67
C GLN A 411 -1.76 -6.10 9.65
N ILE A 412 -2.14 -4.84 9.44
CA ILE A 412 -3.15 -4.46 8.44
C ILE A 412 -2.65 -4.77 7.02
N ILE A 413 -1.40 -4.40 6.72
CA ILE A 413 -0.78 -4.67 5.41
C ILE A 413 -0.66 -6.18 5.17
N ASP A 414 -0.26 -6.94 6.19
CA ASP A 414 -0.17 -8.41 6.13
C ASP A 414 -1.53 -9.07 5.88
N ASN A 415 -2.59 -8.61 6.56
CA ASN A 415 -3.95 -9.08 6.34
C ASN A 415 -4.44 -8.79 4.92
N ALA A 416 -4.26 -7.56 4.43
CA ALA A 416 -4.66 -7.19 3.08
C ALA A 416 -3.89 -8.02 2.04
N THR A 417 -2.56 -8.15 2.18
CA THR A 417 -1.71 -8.98 1.31
C THR A 417 -2.20 -10.43 1.27
N ALA A 418 -2.55 -11.00 2.42
CA ALA A 418 -3.11 -12.34 2.49
C ALA A 418 -4.46 -12.46 1.73
N ASP A 419 -5.32 -11.44 1.78
CA ASP A 419 -6.60 -11.45 1.07
C ASP A 419 -6.39 -11.44 -0.46
N MET A 420 -5.42 -10.67 -0.97
CA MET A 420 -5.07 -10.72 -2.39
C MET A 420 -4.45 -12.07 -2.79
N GLN A 421 -3.64 -12.68 -1.91
CA GLN A 421 -3.15 -14.05 -2.12
C GLN A 421 -4.33 -15.05 -2.18
N THR A 422 -5.33 -14.92 -1.32
CA THR A 422 -6.57 -15.72 -1.37
C THR A 422 -7.31 -15.53 -2.70
N ALA A 423 -7.39 -14.30 -3.23
CA ALA A 423 -7.98 -14.04 -4.54
C ALA A 423 -7.21 -14.77 -5.66
N VAL A 424 -5.88 -14.75 -5.65
CA VAL A 424 -5.06 -15.50 -6.62
C VAL A 424 -5.34 -17.00 -6.52
N ARG A 425 -5.38 -17.58 -5.31
CA ARG A 425 -5.71 -19.01 -5.12
C ARG A 425 -7.12 -19.35 -5.59
N TRP A 426 -8.07 -18.44 -5.39
CA TRP A 426 -9.44 -18.60 -5.89
C TRP A 426 -9.47 -18.71 -7.41
N PHE A 427 -8.74 -17.84 -8.13
CA PHE A 427 -8.64 -17.93 -9.60
C PHE A 427 -8.02 -19.23 -10.05
N LYS A 428 -6.93 -19.68 -9.42
CA LYS A 428 -6.28 -20.96 -9.78
C LYS A 428 -7.19 -22.16 -9.52
N THR A 429 -7.95 -22.12 -8.43
CA THR A 429 -8.90 -23.19 -8.08
C THR A 429 -10.10 -23.23 -9.02
N ASN A 430 -10.54 -22.07 -9.52
CA ASN A 430 -11.68 -21.94 -10.42
C ASN A 430 -11.27 -21.88 -11.90
N ALA A 431 -10.01 -22.20 -12.23
CA ALA A 431 -9.44 -21.97 -13.56
C ALA A 431 -10.25 -22.60 -14.70
N VAL A 432 -10.69 -23.85 -14.52
CA VAL A 432 -11.52 -24.58 -15.50
C VAL A 432 -12.89 -23.92 -15.70
N ALA A 433 -13.51 -23.44 -14.62
CA ALA A 433 -14.84 -22.82 -14.68
C ALA A 433 -14.80 -21.43 -15.32
N LEU A 434 -13.69 -20.72 -15.15
CA LEU A 434 -13.46 -19.37 -15.67
C LEU A 434 -12.79 -19.37 -17.05
N ASP A 435 -12.35 -20.53 -17.54
CA ASP A 435 -11.61 -20.69 -18.80
C ASP A 435 -10.35 -19.81 -18.83
N VAL A 436 -9.60 -19.87 -17.73
CA VAL A 436 -8.35 -19.14 -17.49
C VAL A 436 -7.17 -20.08 -17.25
N ASP A 437 -5.97 -19.61 -17.55
CA ASP A 437 -4.74 -20.32 -17.25
C ASP A 437 -4.29 -19.99 -15.81
N PRO A 438 -4.20 -21.00 -14.91
CA PRO A 438 -3.81 -20.77 -13.51
C PRO A 438 -2.36 -20.30 -13.37
N GLU A 439 -1.52 -20.45 -14.40
CA GLU A 439 -0.13 -20.01 -14.41
C GLU A 439 0.06 -18.64 -15.08
N ARG A 440 -1.00 -17.99 -15.58
CA ARG A 440 -0.96 -16.67 -16.23
C ARG A 440 -1.78 -15.65 -15.47
N ILE A 441 -1.36 -15.34 -14.25
CA ILE A 441 -2.03 -14.39 -13.36
C ILE A 441 -1.10 -13.23 -13.03
N ALA A 442 -1.60 -11.99 -13.19
CA ALA A 442 -0.94 -10.79 -12.69
C ALA A 442 -1.82 -10.05 -11.68
N VAL A 443 -1.17 -9.28 -10.82
CA VAL A 443 -1.81 -8.46 -9.79
C VAL A 443 -1.44 -6.99 -9.99
N GLY A 444 -2.31 -6.09 -9.57
CA GLY A 444 -2.00 -4.66 -9.58
C GLY A 444 -2.84 -3.86 -8.59
N GLY A 445 -2.42 -2.62 -8.35
CA GLY A 445 -3.21 -1.72 -7.52
C GLY A 445 -2.67 -0.30 -7.44
N THR A 446 -3.43 0.54 -6.76
CA THR A 446 -3.08 1.95 -6.46
C THR A 446 -2.84 2.10 -4.95
N SER A 447 -1.80 2.83 -4.54
CA SER A 447 -1.54 3.16 -3.13
C SER A 447 -1.52 1.89 -2.25
N ALA A 448 -2.46 1.73 -1.31
CA ALA A 448 -2.63 0.51 -0.51
C ALA A 448 -2.69 -0.78 -1.36
N GLY A 449 -3.43 -0.77 -2.47
CA GLY A 449 -3.48 -1.89 -3.41
C GLY A 449 -2.15 -2.14 -4.13
N ALA A 450 -1.34 -1.10 -4.36
CA ALA A 450 0.00 -1.24 -4.94
C ALA A 450 0.98 -1.88 -3.96
N VAL A 451 0.94 -1.46 -2.69
CA VAL A 451 1.72 -2.07 -1.59
C VAL A 451 1.35 -3.55 -1.46
N MET A 452 0.06 -3.87 -1.53
CA MET A 452 -0.47 -5.23 -1.48
C MET A 452 -0.02 -6.08 -2.69
N SER A 453 -0.06 -5.51 -3.90
CA SER A 453 0.38 -6.19 -5.13
C SER A 453 1.86 -6.52 -5.11
N LEU A 454 2.68 -5.58 -4.61
CA LEU A 454 4.10 -5.83 -4.35
C LEU A 454 4.28 -6.85 -3.21
N GLY A 455 3.39 -6.86 -2.22
CA GLY A 455 3.34 -7.89 -1.18
C GLY A 455 3.16 -9.28 -1.79
N VAL A 456 2.16 -9.48 -2.65
CA VAL A 456 1.96 -10.75 -3.35
C VAL A 456 3.17 -11.15 -4.20
N ALA A 457 3.83 -10.19 -4.84
CA ALA A 457 5.03 -10.46 -5.65
C ALA A 457 6.28 -10.80 -4.83
N LEU A 458 6.42 -10.24 -3.62
CA LEU A 458 7.68 -10.20 -2.86
C LEU A 458 7.61 -10.84 -1.47
N THR A 459 6.46 -11.24 -0.94
CA THR A 459 6.38 -11.82 0.43
C THR A 459 5.90 -13.26 0.41
N ALA A 460 6.17 -13.98 1.51
CA ALA A 460 5.95 -15.41 1.60
C ALA A 460 4.52 -15.85 1.26
N ASP A 461 4.41 -16.93 0.47
CA ASP A 461 3.15 -17.57 0.10
C ASP A 461 2.64 -18.38 1.30
N THR A 462 1.93 -17.71 2.22
CA THR A 462 1.42 -18.34 3.46
C THR A 462 -0.11 -18.43 3.41
N PRO A 463 -0.68 -19.62 3.11
CA PRO A 463 -2.12 -19.82 3.16
C PRO A 463 -2.71 -19.53 4.54
N ARG A 464 -3.83 -18.81 4.59
CA ARG A 464 -4.58 -18.51 5.81
C ARG A 464 -5.64 -19.58 6.10
N PRO A 465 -6.15 -19.69 7.34
CA PRO A 465 -7.30 -20.54 7.63
C PRO A 465 -8.48 -20.19 6.72
N GLY A 466 -8.95 -21.16 5.93
CA GLY A 466 -10.00 -20.96 4.92
C GLY A 466 -9.50 -20.92 3.49
N ASP A 467 -8.17 -20.83 3.27
CA ASP A 467 -7.56 -20.93 1.95
C ASP A 467 -7.40 -22.39 1.48
N TRP A 468 -6.94 -22.54 0.24
CA TRP A 468 -6.46 -23.80 -0.33
C TRP A 468 -4.95 -23.95 -0.07
N PRO A 469 -4.53 -24.71 0.95
CA PRO A 469 -3.12 -24.76 1.39
C PRO A 469 -2.17 -25.35 0.35
N ASP A 470 -2.69 -26.16 -0.57
CA ASP A 470 -1.92 -26.80 -1.65
C ASP A 470 -1.89 -25.96 -2.94
N VAL A 471 -2.51 -24.77 -2.94
CA VAL A 471 -2.57 -23.87 -4.10
C VAL A 471 -1.68 -22.66 -3.84
N SER A 472 -0.70 -22.44 -4.70
CA SER A 472 0.22 -21.31 -4.58
C SER A 472 -0.45 -19.99 -4.96
N ALA A 473 -0.17 -18.93 -4.22
CA ALA A 473 -0.54 -17.55 -4.58
C ALA A 473 0.46 -16.85 -5.52
N SER A 474 1.36 -17.61 -6.17
CA SER A 474 2.33 -17.05 -7.12
C SER A 474 1.67 -16.36 -8.31
N VAL A 475 2.33 -15.31 -8.81
CA VAL A 475 1.90 -14.46 -9.93
C VAL A 475 3.06 -14.25 -10.90
N CYS A 476 2.75 -13.89 -12.15
CA CYS A 476 3.76 -13.60 -13.17
C CYS A 476 4.44 -12.24 -12.94
N THR A 477 3.67 -11.25 -12.48
CA THR A 477 4.16 -9.89 -12.26
C THR A 477 3.17 -9.05 -11.43
N ALA A 478 3.67 -7.96 -10.85
CA ALA A 478 2.89 -6.92 -10.20
C ALA A 478 2.92 -5.57 -10.96
N LEU A 479 1.81 -4.85 -10.91
CA LEU A 479 1.69 -3.45 -11.33
C LEU A 479 1.46 -2.57 -10.09
N ALA A 480 2.37 -1.63 -9.84
CA ALA A 480 2.34 -0.77 -8.66
C ALA A 480 2.22 0.71 -9.04
N ILE A 481 1.09 1.35 -8.69
CA ILE A 481 0.88 2.80 -8.83
C ILE A 481 0.96 3.44 -7.43
N SER A 482 1.95 4.31 -7.22
CA SER A 482 2.24 4.94 -5.93
C SER A 482 2.41 3.93 -4.79
N GLY A 483 3.23 2.89 -5.02
CA GLY A 483 3.43 1.76 -4.10
C GLY A 483 4.89 1.48 -3.77
N ALA A 484 5.11 0.88 -2.60
CA ALA A 484 6.41 0.40 -2.14
C ALA A 484 6.23 -0.85 -1.27
N ASN A 485 7.31 -1.59 -1.04
CA ASN A 485 7.35 -2.71 -0.09
C ASN A 485 8.72 -2.76 0.59
N ASP A 486 8.89 -3.63 1.59
CA ASP A 486 10.17 -3.85 2.25
C ASP A 486 11.24 -4.28 1.24
N PRO A 487 12.34 -3.52 1.07
CA PRO A 487 13.46 -3.92 0.22
C PRO A 487 14.07 -5.27 0.62
N GLY A 488 13.91 -5.71 1.87
CA GLY A 488 14.39 -7.02 2.35
C GLY A 488 13.61 -8.22 1.81
N ALA A 489 12.40 -8.00 1.31
CA ALA A 489 11.49 -9.08 0.88
C ALA A 489 11.86 -9.68 -0.50
N ALA A 490 12.58 -8.92 -1.34
CA ALA A 490 12.88 -9.32 -2.71
C ALA A 490 13.96 -10.43 -2.79
N GLY A 491 13.59 -11.58 -3.34
CA GLY A 491 14.45 -12.72 -3.66
C GLY A 491 14.52 -13.02 -5.16
N PRO A 492 15.48 -13.84 -5.62
CA PRO A 492 15.71 -14.10 -7.05
C PRO A 492 14.60 -14.89 -7.75
N ASP A 493 13.73 -15.55 -6.99
CA ASP A 493 12.62 -16.37 -7.49
C ASP A 493 11.28 -15.59 -7.54
N ASP A 494 11.27 -14.33 -7.15
CA ASP A 494 10.06 -13.52 -7.03
C ASP A 494 9.50 -13.04 -8.37
N ALA A 495 8.30 -12.48 -8.34
CA ALA A 495 7.70 -11.87 -9.52
C ALA A 495 8.30 -10.48 -9.79
N GLY A 496 8.56 -10.16 -11.06
CA GLY A 496 8.94 -8.81 -11.46
C GLY A 496 7.81 -7.80 -11.32
N ALA A 497 8.12 -6.51 -11.41
CA ALA A 497 7.11 -5.46 -11.30
C ALA A 497 7.35 -4.25 -12.20
N ILE A 498 6.25 -3.58 -12.56
CA ILE A 498 6.27 -2.25 -13.15
C ILE A 498 5.78 -1.22 -12.12
N PHE A 499 6.52 -0.12 -11.99
CA PHE A 499 6.28 0.95 -11.03
C PHE A 499 5.93 2.26 -11.73
N PHE A 500 4.98 2.98 -11.13
CA PHE A 500 4.56 4.33 -11.50
C PHE A 500 4.54 5.17 -10.22
N HIS A 501 5.47 6.11 -10.05
CA HIS A 501 5.63 6.82 -8.77
C HIS A 501 5.94 8.31 -8.93
N GLY A 502 5.30 9.15 -8.12
CA GLY A 502 5.56 10.59 -8.06
C GLY A 502 6.84 10.91 -7.28
N SER A 503 7.70 11.77 -7.82
CA SER A 503 9.03 12.00 -7.23
C SER A 503 9.00 12.76 -5.90
N ILE A 504 7.86 13.34 -5.51
CA ILE A 504 7.67 14.04 -4.23
C ILE A 504 6.56 13.38 -3.38
N ASP A 505 6.20 12.12 -3.66
CA ASP A 505 5.29 11.35 -2.82
C ASP A 505 5.85 11.19 -1.39
N SER A 506 5.09 11.69 -0.42
CA SER A 506 5.37 11.61 1.01
C SER A 506 4.45 10.65 1.77
N ILE A 507 3.42 10.11 1.11
CA ILE A 507 2.45 9.19 1.69
C ILE A 507 2.96 7.77 1.57
N VAL A 508 3.36 7.36 0.36
CA VAL A 508 4.24 6.21 0.15
C VAL A 508 5.58 6.79 -0.26
N PRO A 509 6.51 7.00 0.70
CA PRO A 509 7.70 7.80 0.47
C PRO A 509 8.48 7.34 -0.76
N TYR A 510 8.70 8.25 -1.71
CA TYR A 510 9.46 7.97 -2.93
C TYR A 510 10.82 7.26 -2.67
N PRO A 511 11.62 7.64 -1.65
CA PRO A 511 12.85 6.91 -1.30
C PRO A 511 12.63 5.43 -0.95
N GLN A 512 11.49 5.11 -0.34
CA GLN A 512 11.11 3.73 -0.01
C GLN A 512 10.81 2.93 -1.28
N ALA A 513 10.02 3.50 -2.20
CA ALA A 513 9.72 2.87 -3.49
C ALA A 513 10.99 2.63 -4.33
N VAL A 514 11.92 3.59 -4.33
CA VAL A 514 13.25 3.45 -4.95
C VAL A 514 14.05 2.30 -4.30
N ALA A 515 14.00 2.19 -2.97
CA ALA A 515 14.69 1.12 -2.27
C ALA A 515 14.12 -0.26 -2.62
N THR A 516 12.78 -0.40 -2.73
CA THR A 516 12.10 -1.62 -3.21
C THR A 516 12.56 -1.97 -4.62
N ARG A 517 12.49 -1.01 -5.56
CA ARG A 517 12.94 -1.17 -6.95
C ARG A 517 14.38 -1.67 -7.01
N ASP A 518 15.29 -1.03 -6.29
CA ASP A 518 16.71 -1.37 -6.32
C ASP A 518 16.97 -2.76 -5.73
N ALA A 519 16.17 -3.18 -4.73
CA ALA A 519 16.26 -4.54 -4.19
C ALA A 519 15.82 -5.59 -5.21
N MET A 520 14.70 -5.36 -5.89
CA MET A 520 14.23 -6.23 -6.96
C MET A 520 15.26 -6.35 -8.10
N VAL A 521 15.86 -5.23 -8.52
CA VAL A 521 16.93 -5.23 -9.54
C VAL A 521 18.16 -6.01 -9.05
N ARG A 522 18.56 -5.85 -7.78
CA ARG A 522 19.68 -6.62 -7.19
C ARG A 522 19.40 -8.12 -7.12
N ALA A 523 18.15 -8.51 -6.88
CA ALA A 523 17.71 -9.89 -6.90
C ALA A 523 17.64 -10.48 -8.33
N GLY A 524 17.89 -9.68 -9.38
CA GLY A 524 17.82 -10.13 -10.77
C GLY A 524 16.39 -10.14 -11.34
N LEU A 525 15.43 -9.56 -10.63
CA LEU A 525 14.04 -9.51 -11.06
C LEU A 525 13.84 -8.49 -12.19
N PRO A 526 12.95 -8.76 -13.14
CA PRO A 526 12.61 -7.79 -14.16
C PRO A 526 11.82 -6.64 -13.53
N VAL A 527 12.34 -5.42 -13.68
CA VAL A 527 11.71 -4.20 -13.16
C VAL A 527 11.62 -3.14 -14.24
N GLN A 528 10.45 -2.51 -14.37
CA GLN A 528 10.26 -1.29 -15.14
C GLN A 528 9.89 -0.15 -14.19
N TRP A 529 10.63 0.96 -14.26
CA TRP A 529 10.44 2.12 -13.39
C TRP A 529 10.03 3.34 -14.22
N ILE A 530 8.86 3.89 -13.94
CA ILE A 530 8.36 5.12 -14.56
C ILE A 530 8.10 6.13 -13.45
N GLU A 531 8.87 7.21 -13.49
CA GLU A 531 8.81 8.29 -12.53
C GLU A 531 8.04 9.48 -13.09
N PHE A 532 7.30 10.17 -12.21
CA PHE A 532 6.60 11.42 -12.49
C PHE A 532 7.24 12.56 -11.69
N PRO A 533 8.20 13.31 -12.29
CA PRO A 533 8.93 14.36 -11.59
C PRO A 533 8.02 15.48 -11.10
N GLY A 534 8.14 15.84 -9.82
CA GLY A 534 7.38 16.92 -9.18
C GLY A 534 5.95 16.55 -8.78
N GLU A 535 5.52 15.30 -8.99
CA GLU A 535 4.21 14.82 -8.57
C GLU A 535 4.24 14.12 -7.20
N GLY A 536 3.13 14.26 -6.46
CA GLY A 536 2.93 13.65 -5.14
C GLY A 536 2.30 12.26 -5.21
N HIS A 537 1.61 11.86 -4.12
CA HIS A 537 0.99 10.54 -4.00
C HIS A 537 -0.12 10.29 -5.03
N SER A 538 -1.01 11.27 -5.18
CA SER A 538 -2.02 11.29 -6.23
C SER A 538 -1.39 11.89 -7.48
N LEU A 539 -1.15 11.04 -8.47
CA LEU A 539 -0.68 11.47 -9.78
C LEU A 539 -1.75 12.32 -10.47
N THR A 540 -1.31 13.22 -11.35
CA THR A 540 -2.23 14.03 -12.16
C THR A 540 -3.01 13.14 -13.15
N ASP A 541 -4.20 13.58 -13.57
CA ASP A 541 -4.98 12.85 -14.58
C ASP A 541 -4.18 12.58 -15.87
N GLU A 542 -3.34 13.54 -16.28
CA GLU A 542 -2.42 13.39 -17.43
C GLU A 542 -1.39 12.28 -17.19
N SER A 543 -0.79 12.24 -16.00
CA SER A 543 0.14 11.20 -15.61
C SER A 543 -0.52 9.84 -15.53
N VAL A 544 -1.72 9.73 -14.93
CA VAL A 544 -2.52 8.50 -14.86
C VAL A 544 -2.86 7.96 -16.26
N ASP A 545 -3.23 8.82 -17.20
CA ASP A 545 -3.50 8.40 -18.58
C ASP A 545 -2.25 7.85 -19.30
N SER A 546 -1.07 8.36 -18.95
CA SER A 546 0.20 7.89 -19.51
C SER A 546 0.63 6.50 -19.02
N ILE A 547 0.09 6.04 -17.88
CA ILE A 547 0.41 4.75 -17.25
C ILE A 547 -0.10 3.57 -18.08
N LEU A 548 -1.27 3.71 -18.72
CA LEU A 548 -1.99 2.58 -19.28
C LEU A 548 -1.22 1.84 -20.37
N ARG A 549 -0.57 2.57 -21.29
CA ARG A 549 0.18 1.96 -22.39
C ARG A 549 1.38 1.12 -21.91
N PRO A 550 2.33 1.67 -21.13
CA PRO A 550 3.45 0.88 -20.62
C PRO A 550 2.99 -0.26 -19.69
N ALA A 551 1.93 -0.05 -18.89
CA ALA A 551 1.33 -1.11 -18.08
C ALA A 551 0.79 -2.27 -18.92
N VAL A 552 -0.04 -1.99 -19.93
CA VAL A 552 -0.62 -3.02 -20.82
C VAL A 552 0.47 -3.76 -21.59
N GLN A 553 1.49 -3.03 -22.07
CA GLN A 553 2.63 -3.65 -22.76
C GLN A 553 3.40 -4.59 -21.83
N TRP A 554 3.69 -4.15 -20.61
CA TRP A 554 4.38 -4.96 -19.61
C TRP A 554 3.59 -6.23 -19.27
N LEU A 555 2.30 -6.10 -18.99
CA LEU A 555 1.41 -7.22 -18.68
C LEU A 555 1.31 -8.18 -19.86
N TYR A 556 1.20 -7.66 -21.09
CA TYR A 556 1.23 -8.48 -22.29
C TYR A 556 2.51 -9.29 -22.37
N ASP A 557 3.68 -8.64 -22.27
CA ASP A 557 4.97 -9.31 -22.42
C ASP A 557 5.20 -10.35 -21.32
N ARG A 558 4.76 -10.10 -20.09
CA ARG A 558 5.03 -10.96 -18.93
C ARG A 558 4.02 -12.06 -18.69
N VAL A 559 2.81 -11.95 -19.22
CA VAL A 559 1.69 -12.84 -18.88
C VAL A 559 1.02 -13.41 -20.12
N ALA A 560 0.64 -12.56 -21.07
CA ALA A 560 -0.14 -12.98 -22.23
C ALA A 560 0.73 -13.57 -23.35
N ASN A 561 1.93 -13.01 -23.52
CA ASN A 561 2.93 -13.39 -24.51
C ASN A 561 3.89 -14.39 -23.87
N ALA A 562 3.83 -15.66 -24.28
CA ALA A 562 4.63 -16.77 -23.74
C ALA A 562 6.16 -16.67 -23.99
N THR A 563 6.65 -15.47 -24.27
CA THR A 563 8.07 -15.16 -24.51
C THR A 563 8.86 -15.07 -23.20
N TYR A 564 8.20 -14.72 -22.09
CA TYR A 564 8.79 -14.73 -20.75
C TYR A 564 7.97 -15.66 -19.87
N PRO A 565 8.51 -16.83 -19.46
CA PRO A 565 7.80 -17.69 -18.53
C PRO A 565 7.56 -16.91 -17.24
N CYS A 566 6.34 -16.96 -16.72
CA CYS A 566 6.03 -16.54 -15.36
C CYS A 566 7.04 -17.22 -14.42
N SER A 567 7.53 -16.50 -13.40
CA SER A 567 8.53 -17.06 -12.48
C SER A 567 8.05 -18.44 -12.04
N PRO A 568 8.86 -19.52 -12.16
CA PRO A 568 8.44 -20.82 -11.69
C PRO A 568 8.02 -20.62 -10.25
N ALA A 569 6.77 -20.96 -9.94
CA ALA A 569 6.18 -20.83 -8.62
C ALA A 569 7.01 -21.64 -7.60
N VAL A 570 8.13 -21.08 -7.14
CA VAL A 570 8.78 -21.53 -5.93
C VAL A 570 8.03 -20.78 -4.86
N ALA A 571 6.98 -21.41 -4.33
CA ALA A 571 6.34 -20.97 -3.11
C ALA A 571 7.45 -20.58 -2.12
N LYS A 572 7.58 -19.29 -1.81
CA LYS A 572 8.43 -18.82 -0.71
C LYS A 572 8.06 -19.67 0.48
N ARG A 573 9.04 -20.41 0.99
CA ARG A 573 8.78 -21.44 1.99
C ARG A 573 8.08 -20.80 3.20
N PRO A 574 7.16 -21.50 3.87
CA PRO A 574 6.64 -21.00 5.13
C PRO A 574 7.79 -20.85 6.13
N LYS A 575 7.82 -19.73 6.84
CA LYS A 575 8.70 -19.52 8.00
C LYS A 575 8.65 -20.74 8.92
N VAL A 576 9.78 -21.06 9.55
CA VAL A 576 9.82 -22.14 10.53
C VAL A 576 8.83 -21.83 11.65
N ALA A 577 7.97 -22.78 11.99
CA ALA A 577 6.95 -22.61 13.02
C ALA A 577 7.58 -22.21 14.37
N ALA A 578 6.90 -21.36 15.13
CA ALA A 578 7.31 -21.01 16.49
C ALA A 578 7.45 -22.25 17.37
N GLY A 579 8.49 -22.28 18.21
CA GLY A 579 8.79 -23.39 19.12
C GLY A 579 9.42 -24.61 18.46
N ARG A 580 9.83 -24.52 17.18
CA ARG A 580 10.42 -25.64 16.44
C ARG A 580 11.93 -25.68 16.60
N GLN A 581 12.48 -26.89 16.53
CA GLN A 581 13.90 -27.14 16.37
C GLN A 581 14.17 -27.57 14.93
N THR A 582 15.10 -26.89 14.28
CA THR A 582 15.53 -27.20 12.91
C THR A 582 16.94 -27.78 12.96
N PRO A 583 17.16 -29.03 12.52
CA PRO A 583 18.48 -29.65 12.57
C PRO A 583 19.45 -28.97 11.60
N LEU A 584 20.70 -28.89 12.02
CA LEU A 584 21.89 -28.52 11.26
C LEU A 584 22.80 -29.74 11.23
N GLU A 585 23.25 -30.13 10.04
CA GLU A 585 24.15 -31.26 9.86
C GLU A 585 25.60 -30.78 9.77
N GLY A 586 26.51 -31.54 10.38
CA GLY A 586 27.93 -31.20 10.49
C GLY A 586 28.82 -32.43 10.67
N LEU A 587 29.99 -32.21 11.27
CA LEU A 587 30.93 -33.30 11.57
C LEU A 587 30.66 -33.86 12.96
N ALA A 588 30.40 -35.17 13.03
CA ALA A 588 30.15 -35.91 14.26
C ALA A 588 31.18 -35.64 15.36
N GLY A 589 30.68 -35.29 16.56
CA GLY A 589 31.47 -35.04 17.77
C GLY A 589 32.39 -33.82 17.72
N ARG A 590 32.23 -32.92 16.73
CA ARG A 590 33.04 -31.70 16.61
C ARG A 590 32.25 -30.45 17.00
N SER A 591 32.95 -29.48 17.60
CA SER A 591 32.43 -28.13 17.83
C SER A 591 32.77 -27.23 16.63
N GLY A 592 31.74 -26.64 16.02
CA GLY A 592 31.86 -25.71 14.90
C GLY A 592 31.45 -24.29 15.30
N VAL A 593 31.93 -23.29 14.57
CA VAL A 593 31.45 -21.90 14.69
C VAL A 593 30.44 -21.66 13.57
N VAL A 594 29.20 -21.40 13.96
CA VAL A 594 28.08 -21.19 13.04
C VAL A 594 27.59 -19.76 13.16
N SER A 595 27.50 -19.07 12.02
CA SER A 595 26.76 -17.83 11.91
C SER A 595 25.28 -18.15 11.74
N VAL A 596 24.46 -17.68 12.67
CA VAL A 596 23.02 -17.83 12.64
C VAL A 596 22.40 -16.48 12.32
N VAL A 597 21.53 -16.47 11.30
CA VAL A 597 20.80 -15.27 10.87
C VAL A 597 19.30 -15.52 10.97
N ALA A 598 18.63 -14.63 11.71
CA ALA A 598 17.18 -14.52 11.72
C ALA A 598 16.74 -13.54 10.64
N VAL A 599 15.75 -13.94 9.85
CA VAL A 599 15.17 -13.15 8.76
C VAL A 599 13.64 -13.18 8.89
N GLU A 600 12.99 -12.02 8.70
CA GLU A 600 11.52 -11.91 8.65
C GLU A 600 10.79 -12.59 9.82
N ASN A 601 11.09 -12.25 11.07
CA ASN A 601 10.40 -12.83 12.22
C ASN A 601 9.01 -12.21 12.47
N ASP A 602 8.03 -13.01 12.91
CA ASP A 602 6.63 -12.56 13.11
C ASP A 602 6.39 -11.80 14.43
N ALA A 603 7.34 -11.85 15.38
CA ALA A 603 7.25 -11.17 16.69
C ALA A 603 8.64 -11.09 17.34
N ALA A 604 8.78 -10.26 18.38
CA ALA A 604 9.95 -10.31 19.26
C ALA A 604 10.18 -11.73 19.82
N GLY A 605 11.43 -12.11 20.07
CA GLY A 605 11.79 -13.44 20.56
C GLY A 605 13.28 -13.72 20.51
N TYR A 606 13.66 -15.00 20.52
CA TYR A 606 15.06 -15.41 20.43
C TYR A 606 15.27 -16.67 19.61
N LEU A 607 16.53 -16.87 19.19
CA LEU A 607 17.05 -18.13 18.68
C LEU A 607 18.07 -18.73 19.65
N GLN A 608 18.11 -20.05 19.71
CA GLN A 608 19.07 -20.82 20.50
C GLN A 608 19.63 -21.99 19.68
N VAL A 609 20.94 -22.16 19.68
CA VAL A 609 21.62 -23.36 19.21
C VAL A 609 21.75 -24.32 20.38
N LEU A 610 21.29 -25.55 20.22
CA LEU A 610 21.22 -26.54 21.30
C LEU A 610 21.25 -27.97 20.72
N PRO A 611 21.57 -28.99 21.54
CA PRO A 611 21.42 -30.39 21.13
C PRO A 611 19.98 -30.69 20.69
N CYS A 612 19.83 -31.49 19.64
CA CYS A 612 18.51 -31.83 19.13
C CYS A 612 17.70 -32.65 20.15
N GLY A 613 16.46 -32.22 20.40
CA GLY A 613 15.55 -32.87 21.35
C GLY A 613 15.61 -32.31 22.78
N ASP A 614 16.66 -31.56 23.12
CA ASP A 614 16.75 -30.86 24.41
C ASP A 614 15.71 -29.74 24.48
N GLN A 615 15.22 -29.43 25.68
CA GLN A 615 14.33 -28.28 25.85
C GLN A 615 15.15 -26.98 25.81
N PRO A 616 14.64 -25.91 25.16
CA PRO A 616 15.32 -24.63 25.17
C PRO A 616 15.51 -24.13 26.61
N GLY A 617 16.71 -23.62 26.88
CA GLY A 617 17.16 -23.23 28.21
C GLY A 617 16.85 -21.78 28.57
N GLU A 618 17.55 -21.26 29.58
CA GLU A 618 17.51 -19.83 29.93
C GLU A 618 18.51 -18.97 29.14
N SER A 619 19.31 -19.58 28.26
CA SER A 619 20.27 -18.92 27.39
C SER A 619 19.66 -18.61 26.01
N SER A 620 20.22 -17.61 25.34
CA SER A 620 19.87 -17.27 23.96
C SER A 620 21.13 -16.86 23.20
N ASN A 621 21.24 -17.28 21.94
CA ASN A 621 22.35 -16.85 21.08
C ASN A 621 22.00 -15.57 20.35
N LEU A 622 20.74 -15.39 19.92
CA LEU A 622 20.28 -14.24 19.14
C LEU A 622 18.94 -13.75 19.68
N ASN A 623 18.78 -12.45 19.85
CA ASN A 623 17.54 -11.82 20.29
C ASN A 623 16.97 -10.87 19.24
N LEU A 624 15.64 -10.85 19.15
CA LEU A 624 14.82 -10.06 18.24
C LEU A 624 13.87 -9.20 19.07
N ASP A 625 13.90 -7.89 18.87
CA ASP A 625 13.13 -6.91 19.65
C ASP A 625 11.78 -6.55 19.00
N ALA A 626 11.63 -6.77 17.69
CA ALA A 626 10.46 -6.39 16.90
C ALA A 626 10.20 -7.35 15.74
N VAL A 627 9.10 -7.17 15.02
CA VAL A 627 8.80 -7.92 13.78
C VAL A 627 9.75 -7.54 12.65
N ASN A 628 10.04 -8.47 11.75
CA ASN A 628 10.84 -8.27 10.53
C ASN A 628 12.25 -7.68 10.79
N GLU A 629 12.89 -8.02 11.90
CA GLU A 629 14.31 -7.70 12.11
C GLU A 629 15.22 -8.68 11.36
N ILE A 630 16.37 -8.18 10.88
CA ILE A 630 17.44 -9.01 10.32
C ILE A 630 18.63 -8.96 11.27
N ARG A 631 18.94 -10.08 11.90
CA ARG A 631 20.02 -10.15 12.89
C ARG A 631 20.90 -11.35 12.60
N SER A 632 22.20 -11.16 12.74
CA SER A 632 23.19 -12.24 12.77
C SER A 632 23.87 -12.31 14.12
N VAL A 633 24.27 -13.53 14.50
CA VAL A 633 25.20 -13.76 15.60
C VAL A 633 26.09 -14.95 15.26
N LEU A 634 27.28 -15.03 15.85
CA LEU A 634 28.03 -16.28 15.89
C LEU A 634 27.61 -17.10 17.12
N ALA A 635 27.51 -18.41 16.95
CA ALA A 635 27.33 -19.37 18.01
C ALA A 635 28.37 -20.49 17.87
N VAL A 636 28.81 -21.04 19.00
CA VAL A 636 29.54 -22.32 18.98
C VAL A 636 28.49 -23.42 19.01
N ALA A 637 28.52 -24.30 18.02
CA ALA A 637 27.58 -25.39 17.86
C ALA A 637 28.31 -26.72 18.08
N GLN A 638 27.88 -27.47 19.10
CA GLN A 638 28.38 -28.81 19.37
C GLN A 638 27.53 -29.81 18.60
N PHE A 639 28.13 -30.48 17.60
CA PHE A 639 27.46 -31.54 16.86
C PHE A 639 27.64 -32.86 17.62
N ASP A 640 26.55 -33.61 17.79
CA ASP A 640 26.55 -34.89 18.49
C ASP A 640 27.30 -35.99 17.71
N ASP A 641 27.29 -37.22 18.23
CA ASP A 641 27.96 -38.37 17.61
C ASP A 641 27.39 -38.75 16.23
N ASP A 642 26.19 -38.30 15.90
CA ASP A 642 25.55 -38.46 14.59
C ASP A 642 25.81 -37.26 13.66
N GLY A 643 26.42 -36.19 14.19
CA GLY A 643 26.74 -34.97 13.45
C GLY A 643 25.58 -34.00 13.36
N GLU A 644 24.66 -34.01 14.33
CA GLU A 644 23.49 -33.12 14.38
C GLU A 644 23.58 -32.13 15.54
N VAL A 645 23.02 -30.94 15.32
CA VAL A 645 22.71 -29.91 16.33
C VAL A 645 21.48 -29.15 15.87
N CYS A 646 20.69 -28.57 16.76
CA CYS A 646 19.43 -27.93 16.40
C CYS A 646 19.43 -26.43 16.64
N LEU A 647 18.72 -25.71 15.77
CA LEU A 647 18.39 -24.30 15.94
C LEU A 647 16.93 -24.19 16.36
N PHE A 648 16.70 -23.73 17.59
CA PHE A 648 15.38 -23.41 18.12
C PHE A 648 15.00 -21.96 17.79
N ASN A 649 13.75 -21.75 17.36
CA ASN A 649 13.16 -20.44 17.16
C ASN A 649 11.91 -20.24 18.02
N GLN A 650 11.91 -19.21 18.88
CA GLN A 650 10.77 -18.95 19.78
C GLN A 650 9.53 -18.43 19.02
N THR A 651 9.75 -17.64 17.98
CA THR A 651 8.73 -17.05 17.11
C THR A 651 8.88 -17.61 15.70
N ARG A 652 7.86 -17.42 14.85
CA ARG A 652 7.93 -17.84 13.45
C ARG A 652 8.97 -17.00 12.71
N THR A 653 9.97 -17.65 12.10
CA THR A 653 11.15 -16.96 11.55
C THR A 653 11.74 -17.73 10.36
N HIS A 654 12.31 -17.02 9.38
CA HIS A 654 13.24 -17.61 8.43
C HIS A 654 14.63 -17.70 9.03
N LEU A 655 15.20 -18.89 8.99
CA LEU A 655 16.51 -19.21 9.53
C LEU A 655 17.50 -19.40 8.38
N VAL A 656 18.67 -18.79 8.53
CA VAL A 656 19.87 -19.05 7.74
C VAL A 656 20.99 -19.42 8.69
N ALA A 657 21.75 -20.46 8.38
CA ALA A 657 22.92 -20.85 9.14
C ALA A 657 24.10 -21.14 8.20
N ASP A 658 25.24 -20.50 8.46
CA ASP A 658 26.49 -20.65 7.72
C ASP A 658 27.60 -21.13 8.65
N LEU A 659 28.34 -22.15 8.25
CA LEU A 659 29.50 -22.65 9.00
C LEU A 659 30.75 -21.85 8.62
N GLN A 660 31.41 -21.26 9.62
CA GLN A 660 32.67 -20.53 9.45
C GLN A 660 33.90 -21.44 9.57
N GLY A 661 33.80 -22.51 10.36
CA GLY A 661 34.87 -23.48 10.53
C GLY A 661 34.72 -24.36 11.75
N TRP A 662 35.71 -25.22 11.97
CA TRP A 662 35.72 -26.22 13.03
C TRP A 662 36.87 -26.01 13.99
N PHE A 663 36.61 -26.13 15.29
CA PHE A 663 37.72 -26.32 16.23
C PHE A 663 38.37 -27.68 15.97
N ALA A 664 39.70 -27.72 16.01
CA ALA A 664 40.43 -28.98 15.93
C ALA A 664 40.11 -29.84 17.17
N PRO A 665 40.13 -31.18 17.05
CA PRO A 665 39.89 -32.06 18.19
C PRO A 665 40.77 -31.70 19.39
N GLY A 666 40.14 -31.39 20.53
CA GLY A 666 40.82 -30.99 21.77
C GLY A 666 41.32 -29.54 21.82
N ALA A 667 41.07 -28.70 20.81
CA ALA A 667 41.41 -27.27 20.83
C ALA A 667 40.37 -26.43 21.58
N PHE A 668 39.14 -26.93 21.69
CA PHE A 668 38.04 -26.35 22.45
C PHE A 668 37.48 -27.40 23.41
N ASP A 669 37.44 -27.08 24.70
CA ASP A 669 36.83 -27.88 25.75
C ASP A 669 35.39 -27.38 25.92
N ASP A 670 34.48 -28.12 25.32
CA ASP A 670 33.05 -27.88 25.44
C ASP A 670 32.59 -28.22 26.85
N VAL A 671 31.91 -27.29 27.50
CA VAL A 671 31.40 -27.46 28.86
C VAL A 671 29.91 -27.16 28.85
N PRO A 672 29.12 -27.85 29.68
CA PRO A 672 27.69 -27.55 29.79
C PRO A 672 27.45 -26.07 30.02
N ASP A 673 26.46 -25.51 29.32
CA ASP A 673 26.03 -24.12 29.48
C ASP A 673 25.90 -23.76 30.97
N GLU A 674 26.73 -22.82 31.43
CA GLU A 674 26.76 -22.34 32.81
C GLU A 674 26.51 -20.82 32.85
N ARG A 675 25.52 -20.38 33.63
CA ARG A 675 25.25 -18.96 33.88
C ARG A 675 26.33 -18.38 34.78
N LEU A 676 27.26 -17.60 34.23
CA LEU A 676 28.32 -16.91 34.97
C LEU A 676 27.82 -15.63 35.64
N LEU A 677 26.82 -14.96 35.05
CA LEU A 677 26.26 -13.73 35.56
C LEU A 677 24.81 -13.57 35.10
N ASP A 678 23.93 -13.17 36.01
CA ASP A 678 22.59 -12.68 35.69
C ASP A 678 22.21 -11.53 36.61
N THR A 679 22.17 -10.31 36.08
CA THR A 679 21.80 -9.13 36.88
C THR A 679 20.31 -8.83 36.84
N ARG A 680 19.48 -9.60 36.12
CA ARG A 680 18.02 -9.36 36.01
C ARG A 680 17.30 -9.54 37.34
N PHE A 681 17.87 -10.35 38.24
CA PHE A 681 17.34 -10.59 39.58
C PHE A 681 17.83 -9.56 40.63
N GLY A 682 18.52 -8.51 40.20
CA GLY A 682 19.08 -7.46 41.05
C GLY A 682 19.05 -6.08 40.41
N PRO A 683 19.78 -5.09 40.95
CA PRO A 683 19.88 -3.77 40.32
C PRO A 683 20.70 -3.85 39.02
N LYS A 684 20.33 -3.04 38.02
CA LYS A 684 21.12 -2.86 36.81
C LYS A 684 22.51 -2.29 37.19
N PRO A 685 23.60 -2.81 36.60
CA PRO A 685 24.91 -2.15 36.63
C PRO A 685 24.80 -0.66 36.29
N ALA A 686 25.52 0.18 37.03
CA ALA A 686 25.52 1.62 36.84
C ALA A 686 26.30 2.02 35.57
N ASP A 687 25.99 3.19 35.01
CA ASP A 687 26.73 3.77 33.88
C ASP A 687 28.23 3.86 34.21
N GLY A 688 29.07 3.32 33.32
CA GLY A 688 30.53 3.30 33.47
C GLY A 688 31.07 2.29 34.50
N SER A 689 30.23 1.40 35.03
CA SER A 689 30.65 0.38 36.01
C SER A 689 31.24 -0.87 35.35
N GLN A 690 31.98 -1.65 36.15
CA GLN A 690 32.46 -2.98 35.79
C GLN A 690 31.81 -4.02 36.68
N THR A 691 31.25 -5.06 36.08
CA THR A 691 30.66 -6.20 36.80
C THR A 691 31.57 -7.40 36.64
N ALA A 692 32.03 -7.98 37.75
CA ALA A 692 32.93 -9.12 37.72
C ALA A 692 32.19 -10.41 37.33
N ILE A 693 32.87 -11.24 36.54
CA ILE A 693 32.50 -12.61 36.20
C ILE A 693 33.64 -13.54 36.60
N ALA A 694 33.32 -14.78 36.98
CA ALA A 694 34.29 -15.77 37.45
C ALA A 694 34.30 -16.99 36.53
N GLY A 695 35.49 -17.53 36.26
CA GLY A 695 35.69 -18.73 35.45
C GLY A 695 36.98 -19.45 35.83
N ARG A 696 37.43 -20.39 35.00
CA ARG A 696 38.66 -21.16 35.27
C ARG A 696 39.91 -20.23 35.28
N PRO A 697 40.74 -20.24 36.34
CA PRO A 697 41.93 -19.40 36.42
C PRO A 697 42.90 -19.54 35.25
N GLY A 698 43.33 -18.41 34.70
CA GLY A 698 44.34 -18.33 33.63
C GLY A 698 43.89 -18.92 32.28
N SER A 699 42.59 -19.14 32.10
CA SER A 699 42.00 -19.71 30.88
C SER A 699 41.35 -18.64 30.02
N THR A 700 41.13 -18.98 28.74
CA THR A 700 40.31 -18.18 27.84
C THR A 700 39.02 -18.93 27.59
N ALA A 701 37.88 -18.30 27.82
CA ALA A 701 36.56 -18.86 27.60
C ALA A 701 35.87 -18.18 26.42
N VAL A 702 34.91 -18.89 25.83
CA VAL A 702 33.93 -18.32 24.92
C VAL A 702 32.62 -18.21 25.68
N VAL A 703 31.99 -17.04 25.64
CA VAL A 703 30.73 -16.77 26.33
C VAL A 703 29.70 -16.16 25.39
N SER A 704 28.42 -16.46 25.63
CA SER A 704 27.32 -15.64 25.13
C SER A 704 27.15 -14.45 26.09
N LEU A 705 27.23 -13.24 25.54
CA LEU A 705 27.04 -12.00 26.28
C LEU A 705 25.75 -11.34 25.80
N VAL A 706 24.78 -11.24 26.71
CA VAL A 706 23.47 -10.65 26.46
C VAL A 706 23.29 -9.40 27.32
N VAL A 707 22.78 -8.33 26.71
CA VAL A 707 22.27 -7.16 27.43
C VAL A 707 20.76 -7.06 27.21
N THR A 708 20.02 -6.69 28.25
CA THR A 708 18.56 -6.52 28.16
C THR A 708 18.07 -5.32 28.98
N GLU A 709 16.90 -4.82 28.63
CA GLU A 709 16.28 -3.63 29.21
C GLU A 709 17.22 -2.42 29.28
N THR A 710 17.91 -2.17 28.16
CA THR A 710 18.84 -1.05 28.00
C THR A 710 18.15 0.29 28.31
N ILE A 711 18.84 1.24 28.94
CA ILE A 711 18.27 2.58 29.19
C ILE A 711 18.50 3.58 28.05
N GLY A 712 19.26 3.20 27.03
CA GLY A 712 19.61 4.04 25.89
C GLY A 712 20.83 3.51 25.13
N ALA A 713 21.28 4.29 24.13
CA ALA A 713 22.42 3.93 23.31
C ALA A 713 23.72 3.83 24.13
N GLY A 714 24.45 2.73 23.99
CA GLY A 714 25.70 2.45 24.68
C GLY A 714 26.33 1.13 24.24
N TYR A 715 27.38 0.71 24.94
CA TYR A 715 28.07 -0.54 24.65
C TYR A 715 28.51 -1.27 25.91
N VAL A 716 28.80 -2.55 25.75
CA VAL A 716 29.51 -3.37 26.74
C VAL A 716 30.81 -3.89 26.18
N GLN A 717 31.78 -4.06 27.06
CA GLN A 717 33.09 -4.63 26.73
C GLN A 717 33.51 -5.61 27.81
N VAL A 718 34.06 -6.76 27.42
CA VAL A 718 34.76 -7.68 28.31
C VAL A 718 36.21 -7.23 28.40
N LEU A 719 36.74 -7.11 29.62
CA LEU A 719 38.12 -6.68 29.87
C LEU A 719 38.65 -7.24 31.21
N PRO A 720 39.98 -7.20 31.43
CA PRO A 720 40.55 -7.47 32.75
C PRO A 720 40.01 -6.47 33.79
N CYS A 721 39.60 -6.97 34.94
CA CYS A 721 39.04 -6.14 36.01
C CYS A 721 40.00 -5.01 36.42
N GLY A 722 39.45 -3.80 36.58
CA GLY A 722 40.20 -2.62 37.00
C GLY A 722 40.98 -1.92 35.87
N THR A 723 40.95 -2.44 34.64
CA THR A 723 41.50 -1.74 33.47
C THR A 723 40.47 -0.77 32.88
N ALA A 724 40.91 0.27 32.18
CA ALA A 724 40.00 1.18 31.49
C ALA A 724 39.45 0.50 30.21
N PRO A 725 38.19 0.76 29.82
CA PRO A 725 37.67 0.25 28.56
C PRO A 725 38.50 0.76 27.38
N GLY A 726 38.67 -0.10 26.38
CA GLY A 726 39.47 0.15 25.18
C GLY A 726 38.69 0.83 24.07
N GLY A 727 39.24 0.77 22.85
CA GLY A 727 38.57 1.28 21.65
C GLY A 727 37.53 0.32 21.06
N ALA A 728 37.42 -0.92 21.54
CA ALA A 728 36.51 -1.93 21.02
C ALA A 728 35.25 -2.06 21.90
N SER A 729 34.14 -2.45 21.29
CA SER A 729 32.94 -2.87 21.99
C SER A 729 32.61 -4.30 21.57
N ASN A 730 32.29 -5.17 22.52
CA ASN A 730 31.84 -6.53 22.23
C ASN A 730 30.40 -6.52 21.71
N LEU A 731 29.57 -5.65 22.26
CA LEU A 731 28.16 -5.51 21.91
C LEU A 731 27.73 -4.05 22.03
N ASN A 732 26.87 -3.61 21.11
CA ASN A 732 26.24 -2.29 21.14
C ASN A 732 24.71 -2.41 21.28
N ALA A 733 24.13 -1.45 21.98
CA ALA A 733 22.71 -1.14 21.96
C ALA A 733 22.56 0.31 21.50
N ASP A 734 21.55 0.61 20.69
CA ASP A 734 21.33 1.94 20.09
C ASP A 734 20.03 2.60 20.56
N ALA A 735 19.19 1.89 21.31
CA ALA A 735 17.96 2.41 21.89
C ALA A 735 17.70 1.88 23.30
N ALA A 736 16.75 2.48 24.00
CA ALA A 736 16.24 1.97 25.26
C ALA A 736 15.28 0.79 25.01
N GLY A 737 15.21 -0.15 25.96
CA GLY A 737 14.32 -1.31 25.91
C GLY A 737 14.80 -2.47 25.03
N GLN A 738 16.04 -2.44 24.54
CA GLN A 738 16.57 -3.48 23.64
C GLN A 738 17.11 -4.69 24.40
N THR A 739 17.03 -5.84 23.73
CA THR A 739 17.76 -7.06 24.08
C THR A 739 18.70 -7.44 22.94
N ARG A 740 20.00 -7.52 23.24
CA ARG A 740 21.04 -7.82 22.25
C ARG A 740 21.94 -8.93 22.78
N ALA A 741 22.42 -9.77 21.87
CA ALA A 741 23.37 -10.84 22.18
C ALA A 741 24.58 -10.78 21.24
N THR A 742 25.71 -11.28 21.72
CA THR A 742 26.92 -11.50 20.93
C THR A 742 27.71 -12.67 21.51
N LEU A 743 28.62 -13.22 20.72
CA LEU A 743 29.67 -14.10 21.22
C LEU A 743 30.89 -13.27 21.62
N ALA A 744 31.52 -13.60 22.75
CA ALA A 744 32.72 -12.91 23.21
C ALA A 744 33.77 -13.89 23.74
N PHE A 745 35.04 -13.58 23.49
CA PHE A 745 36.17 -14.28 24.12
C PHE A 745 36.55 -13.54 25.41
N VAL A 746 36.64 -14.27 26.51
CA VAL A 746 36.93 -13.76 27.85
C VAL A 746 38.22 -14.39 28.36
N ARG A 747 39.22 -13.55 28.64
CA ARG A 747 40.44 -13.99 29.34
C ARG A 747 40.26 -13.83 30.85
N PHE A 748 40.27 -14.94 31.56
CA PHE A 748 40.29 -14.94 33.02
C PHE A 748 41.73 -14.81 33.54
N ASP A 749 41.92 -13.96 34.54
CA ASP A 749 43.21 -13.78 35.19
C ASP A 749 43.64 -15.01 36.03
N ALA A 750 44.80 -14.92 36.68
CA ALA A 750 45.31 -16.01 37.52
C ALA A 750 44.43 -16.35 38.75
N ALA A 751 43.48 -15.48 39.10
CA ALA A 751 42.47 -15.72 40.14
C ALA A 751 41.12 -16.20 39.56
N GLY A 752 40.99 -16.30 38.23
CA GLY A 752 39.75 -16.68 37.57
C GLY A 752 38.77 -15.53 37.36
N GLN A 753 39.23 -14.27 37.39
CA GLN A 753 38.36 -13.10 37.27
C GLN A 753 38.50 -12.39 35.92
N ALA A 754 37.37 -11.90 35.42
CA ALA A 754 37.25 -10.96 34.31
C ALA A 754 36.08 -10.02 34.59
N CYS A 755 35.97 -8.90 33.85
CA CYS A 755 34.93 -7.90 34.09
C CYS A 755 34.21 -7.51 32.80
N VAL A 756 32.92 -7.23 32.93
CA VAL A 756 32.10 -6.63 31.88
C VAL A 756 31.89 -5.15 32.21
N PHE A 757 32.51 -4.27 31.43
CA PHE A 757 32.26 -2.83 31.48
C PHE A 757 30.94 -2.51 30.78
N THR A 758 30.14 -1.64 31.42
CA THR A 758 28.84 -1.21 30.91
C THR A 758 28.82 0.30 30.77
N GLN A 759 28.80 0.82 29.54
CA GLN A 759 28.84 2.26 29.31
C GLN A 759 27.55 2.95 29.77
N ARG A 760 26.40 2.34 29.46
CA ARG A 760 25.06 2.79 29.85
C ARG A 760 24.29 1.62 30.45
N SER A 761 23.55 1.88 31.52
CA SER A 761 22.90 0.87 32.34
C SER A 761 22.02 -0.08 31.53
N ALA A 762 22.24 -1.38 31.73
CA ALA A 762 21.45 -2.47 31.17
C ALA A 762 21.62 -3.69 32.07
N HIS A 763 20.66 -4.61 32.07
CA HIS A 763 20.91 -5.92 32.66
C HIS A 763 21.93 -6.69 31.81
N LEU A 764 22.76 -7.47 32.47
CA LEU A 764 23.79 -8.31 31.88
C LEU A 764 23.48 -9.76 32.18
N VAL A 765 23.54 -10.58 31.14
CA VAL A 765 23.47 -12.03 31.22
C VAL A 765 24.70 -12.59 30.51
N VAL A 766 25.45 -13.45 31.19
CA VAL A 766 26.66 -14.07 30.63
C VAL A 766 26.58 -15.57 30.83
N ASP A 767 26.54 -16.30 29.72
CA ASP A 767 26.51 -17.76 29.67
C ASP A 767 27.84 -18.30 29.11
N LEU A 768 28.45 -19.25 29.81
CA LEU A 768 29.65 -19.93 29.37
C LEU A 768 29.31 -20.94 28.26
N GLN A 769 30.07 -20.93 27.17
CA GLN A 769 29.93 -21.89 26.05
C GLN A 769 31.08 -22.90 26.00
N GLY A 770 32.20 -22.64 26.69
CA GLY A 770 33.37 -23.52 26.69
C GLY A 770 34.69 -22.78 26.89
N TYR A 771 35.77 -23.55 26.98
CA TYR A 771 37.13 -23.03 27.19
C TYR A 771 38.04 -23.38 26.01
N MET A 772 38.88 -22.43 25.61
CA MET A 772 39.99 -22.72 24.71
C MET A 772 41.02 -23.59 25.45
N ALA A 773 41.49 -24.65 24.80
CA ALA A 773 42.55 -25.46 25.35
C ALA A 773 43.86 -24.64 25.47
N PRO A 774 44.70 -24.89 26.50
CA PRO A 774 45.96 -24.17 26.67
C PRO A 774 46.81 -24.18 25.39
N GLY A 775 47.21 -22.99 24.92
CA GLY A 775 48.03 -22.83 23.72
C GLY A 775 47.26 -22.94 22.39
N SER A 776 45.92 -23.06 22.42
CA SER A 776 45.10 -23.07 21.20
C SER A 776 44.64 -21.66 20.76
N PHE A 777 44.71 -20.69 21.66
CA PHE A 777 44.39 -19.29 21.40
C PHE A 777 45.49 -18.38 21.95
N ASP A 778 46.05 -17.54 21.09
CA ASP A 778 47.01 -16.50 21.41
C ASP A 778 46.25 -15.18 21.63
N ASP A 779 45.98 -14.92 22.91
CA ASP A 779 45.31 -13.71 23.35
C ASP A 779 46.22 -12.49 23.18
N VAL A 780 45.74 -11.49 22.44
CA VAL A 780 46.49 -10.24 22.20
C VAL A 780 45.74 -9.09 22.83
N ALA A 781 46.46 -8.08 23.31
CA ALA A 781 45.81 -6.84 23.73
C ALA A 781 44.99 -6.28 22.56
N ASP A 782 43.72 -5.95 22.81
CA ASP A 782 42.78 -5.43 21.82
C ASP A 782 43.46 -4.39 20.93
N ALA A 783 43.73 -4.77 19.69
CA ALA A 783 44.47 -3.94 18.75
C ALA A 783 43.55 -3.50 17.61
N ARG A 784 43.50 -2.18 17.37
CA ARG A 784 42.72 -1.61 16.28
C ARG A 784 43.33 -2.00 14.93
N LEU A 785 42.54 -2.65 14.08
CA LEU A 785 42.93 -2.98 12.71
C LEU A 785 42.53 -1.86 11.73
N VAL A 786 41.33 -1.29 11.89
CA VAL A 786 40.86 -0.15 11.08
C VAL A 786 39.83 0.68 11.83
N ASP A 787 39.85 2.00 11.64
CA ASP A 787 38.84 2.93 12.15
C ASP A 787 38.56 4.00 11.09
N THR A 788 37.49 3.80 10.31
CA THR A 788 37.17 4.66 9.17
C THR A 788 36.44 5.94 9.56
N ARG A 789 36.07 6.12 10.84
CA ARG A 789 35.41 7.35 11.34
C ARG A 789 36.31 8.57 11.22
N VAL A 790 37.62 8.35 11.18
CA VAL A 790 38.62 9.38 10.92
C VAL A 790 38.84 9.48 9.41
N GLY A 791 37.81 9.91 8.66
CA GLY A 791 37.88 9.98 7.20
C GLY A 791 36.52 10.10 6.53
N ALA A 792 36.51 9.94 5.20
CA ALA A 792 35.27 9.82 4.44
C ALA A 792 34.60 8.47 4.72
N VAL A 793 33.28 8.47 4.81
CA VAL A 793 32.48 7.24 4.96
C VAL A 793 32.76 6.32 3.76
N PRO A 794 33.20 5.06 3.98
CA PRO A 794 33.32 4.07 2.92
C PRO A 794 32.04 3.96 2.10
N ALA A 795 32.16 3.95 0.77
CA ALA A 795 31.01 3.85 -0.12
C ALA A 795 30.32 2.49 -0.01
N GLY A 796 29.02 2.43 -0.26
CA GLY A 796 28.31 1.15 -0.34
C GLY A 796 28.83 0.31 -1.51
N GLY A 797 28.98 -1.00 -1.31
CA GLY A 797 29.57 -1.91 -2.27
C GLY A 797 31.09 -1.86 -2.34
N SER A 798 31.76 -1.20 -1.40
CA SER A 798 33.22 -1.16 -1.30
C SER A 798 33.77 -2.12 -0.25
N SER A 799 35.08 -2.36 -0.30
CA SER A 799 35.79 -3.17 0.68
C SER A 799 36.86 -2.34 1.37
N THR A 800 36.91 -2.43 2.70
CA THR A 800 37.94 -1.81 3.54
C THR A 800 38.95 -2.87 3.97
N GLU A 801 40.23 -2.66 3.66
CA GLU A 801 41.29 -3.59 4.03
C GLU A 801 41.61 -3.53 5.53
N ILE A 802 41.86 -4.70 6.12
CA ILE A 802 42.41 -4.89 7.46
C ILE A 802 43.67 -5.75 7.39
N VAL A 803 44.65 -5.43 8.23
CA VAL A 803 45.95 -6.13 8.25
C VAL A 803 46.17 -6.75 9.63
N GLY A 804 46.19 -8.08 9.68
CA GLY A 804 46.45 -8.89 10.88
C GLY A 804 47.73 -9.71 10.76
N ARG A 805 47.85 -10.76 11.58
CA ARG A 805 48.97 -11.70 11.55
C ARG A 805 48.87 -12.62 10.31
N PRO A 806 49.93 -12.72 9.48
CA PRO A 806 49.92 -13.59 8.30
C PRO A 806 49.63 -15.07 8.62
N ASN A 807 48.93 -15.74 7.71
CA ASN A 807 48.58 -17.17 7.78
C ASN A 807 47.86 -17.60 9.07
N SER A 808 47.15 -16.70 9.73
CA SER A 808 46.45 -16.97 10.99
C SER A 808 44.96 -16.63 10.90
N THR A 809 44.20 -17.12 11.88
CA THR A 809 42.77 -16.84 11.98
C THR A 809 42.54 -15.98 13.20
N GLY A 810 42.19 -14.71 12.96
CA GLY A 810 41.96 -13.73 14.00
C GLY A 810 40.52 -13.73 14.47
N VAL A 811 40.32 -13.58 15.77
CA VAL A 811 39.02 -13.30 16.36
C VAL A 811 38.87 -11.78 16.43
N VAL A 812 38.03 -11.22 15.55
CA VAL A 812 37.95 -9.78 15.29
C VAL A 812 36.56 -9.26 15.61
N MET A 813 36.47 -8.26 16.47
CA MET A 813 35.27 -7.46 16.65
C MET A 813 35.13 -6.49 15.48
N VAL A 814 34.00 -6.55 14.78
CA VAL A 814 33.65 -5.62 13.70
C VAL A 814 32.46 -4.77 14.17
N VAL A 815 32.59 -3.45 14.05
CA VAL A 815 31.55 -2.49 14.39
C VAL A 815 31.19 -1.70 13.14
N ALA A 816 29.92 -1.70 12.80
CA ALA A 816 29.32 -0.83 11.79
C ALA A 816 28.59 0.31 12.49
N THR A 817 28.84 1.55 12.07
CA THR A 817 28.20 2.75 12.63
C THR A 817 27.95 3.78 11.53
N GLU A 818 27.02 4.70 11.78
CA GLU A 818 26.63 5.76 10.84
C GLU A 818 26.27 5.22 9.45
N THR A 819 25.62 4.06 9.45
CA THR A 819 25.19 3.35 8.24
C THR A 819 24.14 4.16 7.48
N SER A 820 24.24 4.23 6.16
CA SER A 820 23.28 4.98 5.31
C SER A 820 21.89 4.33 5.20
N GLY A 821 21.73 3.07 5.62
CA GLY A 821 20.47 2.34 5.57
C GLY A 821 20.66 0.86 5.92
N ALA A 822 19.60 0.06 5.79
CA ALA A 822 19.67 -1.39 6.00
C ALA A 822 20.67 -2.06 5.05
N GLY A 823 21.45 -3.00 5.56
CA GLY A 823 22.42 -3.78 4.82
C GLY A 823 23.27 -4.68 5.71
N TYR A 824 24.42 -5.11 5.21
CA TYR A 824 25.31 -6.01 5.94
C TYR A 824 26.79 -5.70 5.73
N VAL A 825 27.61 -6.27 6.60
CA VAL A 825 29.07 -6.35 6.49
C VAL A 825 29.51 -7.80 6.38
N GLN A 826 30.41 -8.07 5.46
CA GLN A 826 31.07 -9.37 5.29
C GLN A 826 32.57 -9.24 5.55
N VAL A 827 33.14 -10.26 6.16
CA VAL A 827 34.57 -10.50 6.19
C VAL A 827 34.91 -11.49 5.09
N LEU A 828 35.86 -11.13 4.23
CA LEU A 828 36.32 -11.99 3.15
C LEU A 828 37.79 -11.74 2.79
N PRO A 829 38.45 -12.68 2.10
CA PRO A 829 39.73 -12.41 1.46
C PRO A 829 39.58 -11.28 0.44
N CYS A 830 40.51 -10.32 0.40
CA CYS A 830 40.36 -9.11 -0.41
C CYS A 830 40.19 -9.31 -1.92
N ALA A 831 40.59 -10.47 -2.46
CA ALA A 831 40.43 -10.81 -3.87
C ALA A 831 39.10 -11.52 -4.19
N THR A 832 38.34 -11.91 -3.18
CA THR A 832 37.08 -12.65 -3.32
C THR A 832 35.93 -11.66 -3.52
N PRO A 833 34.98 -11.90 -4.43
CA PRO A 833 33.75 -11.13 -4.47
C PRO A 833 32.88 -11.42 -3.24
N PRO A 834 32.02 -10.47 -2.80
CA PRO A 834 31.09 -10.72 -1.70
C PRO A 834 30.13 -11.88 -2.03
N GLY A 835 29.87 -12.72 -1.03
CA GLY A 835 29.04 -13.93 -1.14
C GLY A 835 27.61 -13.76 -0.63
N GLU A 836 26.92 -14.87 -0.32
CA GLU A 836 25.53 -14.88 0.17
C GLU A 836 25.40 -14.95 1.71
N TYR A 837 26.48 -14.74 2.47
CA TYR A 837 26.49 -14.75 3.94
C TYR A 837 26.64 -13.34 4.54
N SER A 838 26.54 -13.18 5.85
CA SER A 838 26.84 -11.89 6.50
C SER A 838 27.38 -12.10 7.91
N ASN A 839 28.44 -11.37 8.28
CA ASN A 839 28.97 -11.40 9.64
C ASN A 839 28.22 -10.46 10.57
N LEU A 840 27.71 -9.35 10.03
CA LEU A 840 27.03 -8.30 10.79
C LEU A 840 25.92 -7.68 9.95
N ASN A 841 24.69 -7.64 10.47
CA ASN A 841 23.55 -7.00 9.82
C ASN A 841 23.19 -5.65 10.46
N VAL A 842 22.75 -4.72 9.63
CA VAL A 842 22.24 -3.40 9.99
C VAL A 842 20.83 -3.27 9.43
N ASP A 843 19.86 -2.85 10.24
CA ASP A 843 18.44 -2.78 9.83
C ASP A 843 17.99 -1.39 9.42
N ARG A 844 18.70 -0.35 9.86
CA ARG A 844 18.27 1.04 9.63
C ARG A 844 19.43 2.00 9.51
N ALA A 845 19.15 3.15 8.93
CA ALA A 845 20.11 4.23 8.87
C ALA A 845 20.51 4.73 10.27
N GLY A 846 21.77 5.07 10.46
CA GLY A 846 22.33 5.60 11.72
C GLY A 846 22.53 4.56 12.83
N GLN A 847 22.23 3.28 12.60
CA GLN A 847 22.42 2.22 13.59
C GLN A 847 23.91 2.02 13.91
N THR A 848 24.21 1.66 15.16
CA THR A 848 25.54 1.17 15.56
C THR A 848 25.42 -0.25 16.08
N VAL A 849 26.11 -1.18 15.44
CA VAL A 849 26.07 -2.62 15.75
C VAL A 849 27.48 -3.19 15.76
N ALA A 850 27.74 -4.13 16.67
CA ALA A 850 28.97 -4.91 16.73
C ALA A 850 28.67 -6.39 16.53
N GLY A 851 29.60 -7.09 15.89
CA GLY A 851 29.59 -8.54 15.75
C GLY A 851 31.01 -9.10 15.81
N LEU A 852 31.14 -10.29 16.36
CA LEU A 852 32.38 -11.06 16.31
C LEU A 852 32.50 -11.73 14.93
N ALA A 853 33.71 -11.78 14.38
CA ALA A 853 34.01 -12.51 13.16
C ALA A 853 35.32 -13.30 13.30
N PHE A 854 35.36 -14.50 12.72
CA PHE A 854 36.58 -15.27 12.56
C PHE A 854 37.17 -14.91 11.20
N VAL A 855 38.35 -14.29 11.21
CA VAL A 855 38.95 -13.66 10.03
C VAL A 855 40.20 -14.42 9.64
N ARG A 856 40.14 -15.15 8.52
CA ARG A 856 41.32 -15.78 7.94
C ARG A 856 42.18 -14.73 7.24
N PHE A 857 43.36 -14.46 7.78
CA PHE A 857 44.35 -13.58 7.16
C PHE A 857 45.24 -14.35 6.18
N GLY A 858 45.40 -13.80 4.98
CA GLY A 858 46.24 -14.39 3.94
C GLY A 858 47.74 -14.45 4.30
N ALA A 859 48.55 -14.97 3.39
CA ALA A 859 50.01 -15.04 3.55
C ALA A 859 50.67 -13.65 3.64
N ASP A 860 49.99 -12.61 3.15
CA ASP A 860 50.36 -11.20 3.26
C ASP A 860 49.78 -10.51 4.51
N GLY A 861 49.03 -11.24 5.34
CA GLY A 861 48.36 -10.72 6.53
C GLY A 861 47.10 -9.91 6.23
N ARG A 862 46.56 -9.92 5.00
CA ARG A 862 45.43 -9.09 4.61
C ARG A 862 44.10 -9.85 4.63
N ALA A 863 43.04 -9.14 4.99
CA ALA A 863 41.64 -9.50 4.83
C ALA A 863 40.83 -8.22 4.57
N CYS A 864 39.58 -8.36 4.13
CA CYS A 864 38.74 -7.21 3.77
C CYS A 864 37.36 -7.28 4.42
N LEU A 865 36.85 -6.10 4.76
CA LEU A 865 35.50 -5.87 5.24
C LEU A 865 34.68 -5.25 4.11
N PHE A 866 33.78 -6.01 3.51
CA PHE A 866 32.84 -5.49 2.52
C PHE A 866 31.61 -4.93 3.21
N ASN A 867 31.18 -3.72 2.84
CA ASN A 867 29.96 -3.10 3.35
C ASN A 867 28.96 -2.86 2.21
N GLN A 868 27.74 -3.39 2.33
CA GLN A 868 26.72 -3.25 1.29
C GLN A 868 26.23 -1.80 1.15
N ARG A 869 26.13 -1.09 2.27
CA ARG A 869 25.72 0.33 2.34
C ARG A 869 26.90 1.19 2.75
N ALA A 870 26.84 2.49 2.45
CA ALA A 870 27.88 3.40 2.95
C ALA A 870 27.86 3.40 4.48
N THR A 871 29.00 3.14 5.13
CA THR A 871 29.07 2.81 6.57
C THR A 871 30.47 3.02 7.12
N HIS A 872 30.58 3.61 8.31
CA HIS A 872 31.83 3.59 9.04
C HIS A 872 32.07 2.22 9.67
N LEU A 873 33.23 1.64 9.35
CA LEU A 873 33.72 0.39 9.91
C LEU A 873 34.82 0.66 10.93
N VAL A 874 34.73 -0.06 12.04
CA VAL A 874 35.75 -0.13 13.08
C VAL A 874 36.01 -1.60 13.38
N ALA A 875 37.26 -2.05 13.24
CA ALA A 875 37.61 -3.44 13.56
C ALA A 875 38.77 -3.53 14.55
N ALA A 876 38.67 -4.42 15.52
CA ALA A 876 39.70 -4.68 16.52
C ALA A 876 39.88 -6.19 16.73
N VAL A 877 41.12 -6.67 16.77
CA VAL A 877 41.43 -8.08 17.02
C VAL A 877 41.56 -8.33 18.52
N GLN A 878 40.89 -9.36 19.03
CA GLN A 878 41.00 -9.83 20.41
C GLN A 878 42.08 -10.90 20.57
N GLY A 879 42.39 -11.65 19.52
CA GLY A 879 43.40 -12.70 19.56
C GLY A 879 43.45 -13.50 18.27
N TYR A 880 44.36 -14.47 18.23
CA TYR A 880 44.57 -15.34 17.09
C TYR A 880 44.47 -16.80 17.51
N LEU A 881 43.74 -17.60 16.74
CA LEU A 881 43.81 -19.06 16.87
C LEU A 881 45.20 -19.52 16.41
N VAL A 882 45.80 -20.41 17.19
CA VAL A 882 47.12 -20.97 16.88
C VAL A 882 47.00 -21.92 15.69
N ASP A 883 48.05 -22.00 14.86
CA ASP A 883 48.06 -22.85 13.65
C ASP A 883 47.62 -24.28 13.97
N GLY A 884 46.55 -24.73 13.28
CA GLY A 884 45.97 -26.05 13.47
C GLY A 884 44.95 -26.18 14.62
N ALA A 885 44.68 -25.11 15.39
CA ALA A 885 43.62 -25.09 16.41
C ALA A 885 42.22 -24.89 15.83
N PHE A 886 42.13 -24.29 14.64
CA PHE A 886 40.88 -24.04 13.93
C PHE A 886 41.07 -24.34 12.43
N GLU A 887 40.10 -25.06 11.88
CA GLU A 887 40.00 -25.38 10.47
C GLU A 887 38.98 -24.43 9.84
N ASP A 888 39.48 -23.37 9.20
CA ASP A 888 38.62 -22.47 8.42
C ASP A 888 38.03 -23.22 7.23
N VAL A 889 36.71 -23.16 7.10
CA VAL A 889 36.01 -23.72 5.96
C VAL A 889 35.45 -22.55 5.17
N PRO A 890 35.63 -22.49 3.83
CA PRO A 890 34.96 -21.48 3.01
C PRO A 890 33.46 -21.56 3.29
N ASP A 891 32.82 -20.43 3.63
CA ASP A 891 31.50 -20.38 4.27
C ASP A 891 30.50 -21.39 3.66
N VAL A 892 30.16 -22.43 4.42
CA VAL A 892 29.26 -23.50 3.99
C VAL A 892 27.87 -23.21 4.52
N ARG A 893 26.90 -22.99 3.63
CA ARG A 893 25.48 -22.86 3.99
C ARG A 893 24.97 -24.17 4.57
N LEU A 894 24.76 -24.24 5.89
CA LEU A 894 24.19 -25.40 6.60
C LEU A 894 22.66 -25.41 6.53
N LEU A 895 22.03 -24.23 6.51
CA LEU A 895 20.58 -24.09 6.46
C LEU A 895 20.21 -22.81 5.73
N ASP A 896 19.31 -22.89 4.76
CA ASP A 896 18.55 -21.74 4.28
C ASP A 896 17.09 -22.16 4.20
N THR A 897 16.26 -21.59 5.05
CA THR A 897 14.82 -21.91 5.05
C THR A 897 14.04 -21.08 4.04
N ARG A 898 14.68 -20.11 3.36
CA ARG A 898 14.04 -19.26 2.34
C ARG A 898 14.01 -19.95 0.98
N THR A 899 15.02 -20.74 0.67
CA THR A 899 15.21 -21.40 -0.64
C THR A 899 15.01 -22.93 -0.54
N ARG A 900 14.80 -23.62 -1.68
CA ARG A 900 14.90 -25.10 -1.69
C ARG A 900 16.39 -25.50 -1.88
N ARG A 901 16.93 -26.34 -0.99
CA ARG A 901 18.07 -27.20 -1.31
C ARG A 901 17.67 -28.24 -2.35
#